data_AF-A0A2T6DRJ4-F1
#
_entry.id   AF-A0A2T6DRJ4-F1
#
_cell.length_a   1.000
_cell.length_b   1.000
_cell.length_c   1.000
_cell.angle_alpha   90.00
_cell.angle_beta   90.00
_cell.angle_gamma   90.00
#
_symmetry.space_group_name_H-M   'P 1'
#
loop_
_entity.id
_entity.type
_entity.pdbx_description
1 polymer ?
#
loop_
_entity_poly.entity_id
_entity_poly.type
_entity_poly.pdbx_seq_one_letter_code
_entity_poly.pdbx_strand_id
1 'polypeptide(L)'
;MSLKPFWDNSPETRDAVCRELFAQWRPIARFAETVSVMLWIGDGSEILEYEGDADTAFEWGRHHGCVNAVGHHAMLGARDSGRPDHDAIGLDSKLRDPEARGVHRRSYLYRPQPAVFTYAWLQQTVEVLKVIGREVTGKPVLVGATFDIGPEFAASRFKYEWHQEICGGGSLFGGKFIRCNARLHADKRRYAAFPDGIAEGTPFGTFLGAQCRRFLGDCGYDFLWLSNGFGFALEPWALTGALFDGNRFDTARAAETSRSILEFWRQFRAEVPAARLRTRGTNLCTGIDLGSDASPLREIYAEIAGVEPPVNSPWAALDGDLGLELAGWMSHMARTPVDKQGLSSGYRFRYYIHDPWWLNSPWLDRYQRQPYDIYLPLSVSRLLPNGTVQPPCDLSLLTVDDSHGCMPPSVPVEVTAHILHAREFAPDAPGPVVWVYPFDAYHDMTTGPAARPDIPFFGDWCVRGMIAHGVPVNTVADARDLPAILETAALSGSVLLAPALKDATLPHLLCFAERGGNVLLYGPLRDCPRLLELLHLVVHEDLEGDFRADCPAVGPDLIRHHSLLSGGGWAETPAPDTDAEVPAGAQVSYGHVTAYQQVAWNPEPMEVNAQSGRRRAVSAWRRMPGGGLLAWVRGSQATAEYNPQAPGPVKGPRLEDPDPQRFIPAGEIAGVTLGSLGLAVQFPPGIAKPPVVTIHRHRNSFVFSGYQRVNLEPHEKDIPIAPAQGAAFATESCPALSISLRPGAPVFAGQSNWVDGNRLIWSATPGTAGPPWWHHVVRAFVRQGMPGAVVCRILPPIQHGYTSRMLLSGLRGAEVRFFPEPGSEARLEILTQPKFPYFQGDFIPARVETTSDGPCVVVTGVEGELLFSW
;
A
#
# COMPACT_ATOMS: atom_id res chain seq x y z
N MET A 1 1.56 -21.87 6.02
CA MET A 1 2.67 -22.68 6.58
C MET A 1 3.25 -23.54 5.48
N SER A 2 4.55 -23.84 5.53
CA SER A 2 5.18 -24.83 4.64
C SER A 2 5.11 -26.24 5.24
N LEU A 3 5.72 -27.23 4.57
CA LEU A 3 5.92 -28.57 5.15
C LEU A 3 7.23 -28.71 5.94
N LYS A 4 8.07 -27.67 6.01
CA LYS A 4 9.37 -27.72 6.68
C LYS A 4 9.30 -28.09 8.17
N PRO A 5 8.26 -27.70 8.95
CA PRO A 5 8.11 -28.14 10.33
C PRO A 5 7.90 -29.65 10.50
N PHE A 6 7.40 -30.35 9.48
CA PHE A 6 7.20 -31.80 9.51
C PHE A 6 8.51 -32.50 9.17
N TRP A 7 9.31 -32.74 10.20
CA TRP A 7 10.67 -33.26 10.06
C TRP A 7 10.74 -34.72 9.59
N ASP A 8 9.68 -35.47 9.79
CA ASP A 8 9.45 -36.81 9.28
C ASP A 8 7.97 -36.95 8.93
N ASN A 9 7.58 -38.12 8.41
CA ASN A 9 6.21 -38.41 8.02
C ASN A 9 5.40 -39.14 9.10
N SER A 10 5.87 -39.17 10.35
CA SER A 10 5.19 -39.86 11.45
C SER A 10 3.89 -39.12 11.87
N PRO A 11 2.86 -39.86 12.31
CA PRO A 11 1.67 -39.27 12.92
C PRO A 11 1.99 -38.40 14.14
N GLU A 12 2.96 -38.80 14.96
CA GLU A 12 3.34 -38.10 16.19
C GLU A 12 3.89 -36.70 15.89
N THR A 13 4.82 -36.58 14.93
CA THR A 13 5.35 -35.29 14.47
C THR A 13 4.23 -34.43 13.88
N ARG A 14 3.35 -35.03 13.07
CA ARG A 14 2.22 -34.32 12.46
C ARG A 14 1.29 -33.71 13.50
N ASP A 15 0.88 -34.48 14.50
CA ASP A 15 -0.01 -34.03 15.56
C ASP A 15 0.64 -32.93 16.41
N ALA A 16 1.93 -33.08 16.74
CA ALA A 16 2.68 -32.08 17.52
C ALA A 16 2.77 -30.73 16.80
N VAL A 17 3.15 -30.73 15.51
CA VAL A 17 3.23 -29.52 14.69
C VAL A 17 1.87 -28.84 14.58
N CYS A 18 0.80 -29.61 14.33
CA CYS A 18 -0.55 -29.07 14.23
C CYS A 18 -1.03 -28.47 15.56
N ARG A 19 -0.74 -29.10 16.70
CA ARG A 19 -1.11 -28.54 18.02
C ARG A 19 -0.37 -27.24 18.29
N GLU A 20 0.93 -27.18 18.02
CA GLU A 20 1.73 -25.97 18.23
C GLU A 20 1.25 -24.81 17.34
N LEU A 21 0.93 -25.07 16.06
CA LEU A 21 0.33 -24.10 15.15
C LEU A 21 -0.87 -23.36 15.78
N PHE A 22 -1.85 -24.10 16.28
CA PHE A 22 -3.05 -23.47 16.83
C PHE A 22 -2.84 -22.90 18.22
N ALA A 23 -1.94 -23.47 19.02
CA ALA A 23 -1.63 -22.97 20.36
C ALA A 23 -1.01 -21.56 20.30
N GLN A 24 0.01 -21.35 19.48
CA GLN A 24 0.74 -20.08 19.41
C GLN A 24 -0.12 -18.91 18.86
N TRP A 25 -1.10 -19.21 18.00
CA TRP A 25 -2.01 -18.21 17.40
C TRP A 25 -3.38 -18.11 18.09
N ARG A 26 -3.62 -18.87 19.17
CA ARG A 26 -4.89 -18.85 19.92
C ARG A 26 -5.32 -17.45 20.38
N PRO A 27 -4.43 -16.54 20.85
CA PRO A 27 -4.85 -15.23 21.36
C PRO A 27 -5.53 -14.36 20.31
N ILE A 28 -5.13 -14.44 19.04
CA ILE A 28 -5.80 -13.72 17.94
C ILE A 28 -7.00 -14.49 17.40
N ALA A 29 -6.88 -15.83 17.27
CA ALA A 29 -7.93 -16.70 16.74
C ALA A 29 -9.25 -16.64 17.54
N ARG A 30 -9.19 -16.30 18.84
CA ARG A 30 -10.40 -16.16 19.68
C ARG A 30 -11.40 -15.12 19.15
N PHE A 31 -10.91 -14.11 18.43
CA PHE A 31 -11.72 -13.03 17.85
C PHE A 31 -12.22 -13.33 16.44
N ALA A 32 -11.79 -14.45 15.84
CA ALA A 32 -12.23 -14.87 14.53
C ALA A 32 -13.49 -15.74 14.60
N GLU A 33 -14.28 -15.70 13.54
CA GLU A 33 -15.40 -16.63 13.34
C GLU A 33 -14.93 -17.96 12.75
N THR A 34 -13.91 -17.92 11.90
CA THR A 34 -13.30 -19.07 11.23
C THR A 34 -11.78 -18.91 11.21
N VAL A 35 -11.05 -20.02 11.32
CA VAL A 35 -9.58 -20.05 11.17
C VAL A 35 -9.25 -20.75 9.85
N SER A 36 -8.33 -20.19 9.07
CA SER A 36 -7.85 -20.82 7.83
C SER A 36 -6.36 -21.13 7.92
N VAL A 37 -5.95 -22.32 7.50
CA VAL A 37 -4.55 -22.71 7.33
C VAL A 37 -4.27 -22.87 5.84
N MET A 38 -3.46 -21.98 5.29
CA MET A 38 -2.95 -22.13 3.93
C MET A 38 -1.67 -22.95 3.95
N LEU A 39 -1.69 -24.09 3.26
CA LEU A 39 -0.54 -24.95 3.04
C LEU A 39 0.18 -24.50 1.77
N TRP A 40 1.27 -23.75 1.93
CA TRP A 40 2.14 -23.35 0.84
C TRP A 40 3.27 -24.36 0.72
N ILE A 41 2.95 -25.50 0.12
CA ILE A 41 3.83 -26.68 0.11
C ILE A 41 4.68 -26.77 -1.14
N GLY A 42 4.32 -26.04 -2.19
CA GLY A 42 5.06 -25.91 -3.44
C GLY A 42 4.60 -24.67 -4.20
N ASP A 43 4.92 -24.61 -5.48
CA ASP A 43 4.47 -23.58 -6.43
C ASP A 43 3.23 -24.02 -7.21
N GLY A 44 2.54 -25.08 -6.77
CA GLY A 44 1.44 -25.72 -7.51
C GLY A 44 1.92 -26.83 -8.44
N SER A 45 3.21 -27.16 -8.49
CA SER A 45 3.71 -28.32 -9.23
C SER A 45 3.12 -29.64 -8.73
N GLU A 46 2.85 -29.72 -7.43
CA GLU A 46 2.11 -30.82 -6.79
C GLU A 46 0.67 -30.96 -7.31
N ILE A 47 0.10 -29.90 -7.91
CA ILE A 47 -1.23 -29.92 -8.55
C ILE A 47 -1.07 -30.31 -10.03
N LEU A 48 -0.10 -29.70 -10.71
CA LEU A 48 0.13 -29.87 -12.14
C LEU A 48 0.60 -31.29 -12.50
N GLU A 49 1.38 -31.93 -11.63
CA GLU A 49 1.92 -33.28 -11.82
C GLU A 49 1.08 -34.38 -11.14
N TYR A 50 -0.08 -34.04 -10.56
CA TYR A 50 -0.91 -35.02 -9.84
C TYR A 50 -1.60 -35.99 -10.80
N GLU A 51 -1.33 -37.29 -10.64
CA GLU A 51 -1.87 -38.37 -11.49
C GLU A 51 -3.16 -39.04 -10.94
N GLY A 52 -3.58 -38.67 -9.72
CA GLY A 52 -4.75 -39.28 -9.06
C GLY A 52 -4.43 -40.48 -8.15
N ASP A 53 -3.16 -40.77 -7.90
CA ASP A 53 -2.71 -41.85 -7.03
C ASP A 53 -2.28 -41.32 -5.65
N ALA A 54 -2.86 -41.86 -4.59
CA ALA A 54 -2.63 -41.43 -3.21
C ALA A 54 -1.25 -41.86 -2.68
N ASP A 55 -0.71 -43.00 -3.15
CA ASP A 55 0.56 -43.55 -2.65
C ASP A 55 1.78 -42.93 -3.33
N THR A 56 1.57 -42.15 -4.39
CA THR A 56 2.63 -41.44 -5.10
C THR A 56 3.24 -40.34 -4.24
N ALA A 57 4.57 -40.33 -4.19
CA ALA A 57 5.33 -39.24 -3.56
C ALA A 57 5.36 -38.00 -4.46
N PHE A 58 5.28 -36.81 -3.87
CA PHE A 58 5.30 -35.55 -4.60
C PHE A 58 6.50 -34.68 -4.22
N GLU A 59 6.95 -33.84 -5.17
CA GLU A 59 7.95 -32.82 -4.89
C GLU A 59 7.31 -31.66 -4.12
N TRP A 60 8.02 -31.15 -3.11
CA TRP A 60 7.55 -30.06 -2.27
C TRP A 60 8.67 -29.06 -2.01
N GLY A 61 8.35 -27.93 -1.38
CA GLY A 61 9.21 -26.79 -1.08
C GLY A 61 10.30 -27.05 -0.04
N ARG A 62 11.08 -28.12 -0.25
CA ARG A 62 12.20 -28.57 0.60
C ARG A 62 13.51 -27.83 0.33
N HIS A 63 13.47 -26.78 -0.48
CA HIS A 63 14.65 -26.00 -0.85
C HIS A 63 14.65 -24.62 -0.18
N HIS A 64 15.85 -24.05 -0.03
CA HIS A 64 16.09 -22.63 0.09
C HIS A 64 16.47 -22.05 -1.27
N GLY A 65 16.08 -20.82 -1.54
CA GLY A 65 16.39 -20.12 -2.80
C GLY A 65 15.51 -20.54 -3.97
N CYS A 66 15.84 -20.04 -5.17
CA CYS A 66 14.97 -20.17 -6.35
C CYS A 66 15.26 -21.40 -7.23
N VAL A 67 14.60 -22.51 -6.92
CA VAL A 67 14.98 -23.84 -7.41
C VAL A 67 15.02 -23.98 -8.93
N ASN A 68 14.06 -23.41 -9.65
CA ASN A 68 13.96 -23.55 -11.10
C ASN A 68 14.65 -22.40 -11.87
N ALA A 69 15.00 -21.29 -11.21
CA ALA A 69 15.73 -20.19 -11.85
C ALA A 69 17.25 -20.44 -11.85
N VAL A 70 17.79 -20.83 -10.69
CA VAL A 70 19.24 -20.94 -10.47
C VAL A 70 19.78 -22.37 -10.59
N GLY A 71 18.93 -23.39 -10.40
CA GLY A 71 19.24 -24.82 -10.54
C GLY A 71 19.87 -25.47 -9.29
N HIS A 72 19.91 -26.81 -9.26
CA HIS A 72 20.48 -27.62 -8.16
C HIS A 72 22.00 -27.90 -8.28
N HIS A 73 22.56 -27.79 -9.49
CA HIS A 73 23.93 -28.18 -9.84
C HIS A 73 24.61 -27.17 -10.77
N ALA A 74 25.94 -27.24 -10.84
CA ALA A 74 26.76 -26.48 -11.78
C ALA A 74 26.29 -26.75 -13.22
N MET A 75 25.68 -25.75 -13.87
CA MET A 75 25.45 -25.79 -15.30
C MET A 75 26.80 -25.70 -16.00
N LEU A 76 27.28 -26.83 -16.54
CA LEU A 76 28.42 -26.86 -17.47
C LEU A 76 28.04 -26.01 -18.69
N GLY A 77 28.54 -24.77 -18.75
CA GLY A 77 28.36 -23.86 -19.90
C GLY A 77 27.70 -22.50 -19.61
N ALA A 78 27.42 -22.15 -18.36
CA ALA A 78 26.89 -20.82 -18.03
C ALA A 78 27.90 -19.70 -18.39
N ARG A 79 27.45 -18.69 -19.15
CA ARG A 79 28.23 -17.47 -19.46
C ARG A 79 27.73 -16.31 -18.61
N ASP A 80 28.66 -15.52 -18.09
CA ASP A 80 28.41 -14.28 -17.36
C ASP A 80 27.97 -13.17 -18.33
N SER A 81 26.80 -12.56 -18.08
CA SER A 81 26.22 -11.49 -18.89
C SER A 81 26.67 -10.09 -18.47
N GLY A 82 27.30 -9.94 -17.29
CA GLY A 82 27.86 -8.68 -16.81
C GLY A 82 26.87 -7.53 -16.60
N ARG A 83 25.55 -7.80 -16.49
CA ARG A 83 24.52 -6.76 -16.33
C ARG A 83 23.84 -6.79 -14.94
N PRO A 84 23.85 -5.58 -14.34
CA PRO A 84 22.98 -5.03 -13.30
C PRO A 84 21.46 -4.84 -13.44
N ASP A 85 20.59 -5.82 -13.36
CA ASP A 85 19.17 -5.68 -13.03
C ASP A 85 18.95 -6.04 -11.54
N HIS A 86 17.73 -6.35 -11.10
CA HIS A 86 17.58 -7.07 -9.82
C HIS A 86 18.42 -8.39 -9.77
N ASP A 87 19.04 -8.77 -10.91
CA ASP A 87 20.22 -9.55 -11.36
C ASP A 87 21.25 -10.06 -10.34
N ALA A 88 21.11 -9.80 -9.05
CA ALA A 88 21.91 -10.51 -8.06
C ALA A 88 21.56 -12.01 -7.98
N ILE A 89 20.41 -12.43 -8.55
CA ILE A 89 20.09 -13.84 -8.78
C ILE A 89 20.91 -14.34 -9.98
N GLY A 90 22.19 -14.62 -9.74
CA GLY A 90 23.13 -15.08 -10.76
C GLY A 90 24.41 -14.26 -10.89
N LEU A 91 24.55 -13.13 -10.18
CA LEU A 91 25.81 -12.37 -10.14
C LEU A 91 26.94 -13.14 -9.44
N ASP A 92 28.10 -13.09 -10.10
CA ASP A 92 29.41 -13.65 -9.77
C ASP A 92 29.45 -15.19 -9.65
N SER A 93 29.16 -15.83 -10.78
CA SER A 93 29.56 -17.22 -10.98
C SER A 93 31.09 -17.26 -11.15
N LYS A 94 31.77 -18.01 -10.28
CA LYS A 94 32.71 -18.99 -10.83
C LYS A 94 32.07 -20.36 -10.73
N LEU A 95 30.97 -20.48 -11.51
CA LEU A 95 30.16 -21.66 -11.78
C LEU A 95 29.13 -22.04 -10.69
N ARG A 96 28.21 -21.10 -10.37
CA ARG A 96 26.92 -21.25 -9.63
C ARG A 96 26.95 -21.94 -8.26
N ASP A 97 27.89 -21.50 -7.45
CA ASP A 97 28.01 -21.72 -6.01
C ASP A 97 28.69 -23.03 -5.54
N PRO A 98 29.98 -23.23 -5.88
CA PRO A 98 30.91 -24.07 -5.14
C PRO A 98 31.25 -23.48 -3.74
N GLU A 99 30.17 -23.21 -3.01
CA GLU A 99 29.98 -23.07 -1.56
C GLU A 99 30.19 -21.70 -0.89
N ALA A 100 30.06 -20.61 -1.63
CA ALA A 100 29.74 -19.31 -1.02
C ALA A 100 28.23 -19.14 -0.66
N ARG A 101 27.44 -20.23 -0.71
CA ARG A 101 26.12 -20.55 -0.09
C ARG A 101 25.06 -19.45 -0.05
N GLY A 102 25.09 -18.56 -1.03
CA GLY A 102 24.05 -17.55 -1.18
C GLY A 102 22.80 -18.20 -1.77
N VAL A 103 21.66 -18.13 -1.08
CA VAL A 103 20.38 -18.67 -1.58
C VAL A 103 19.86 -17.97 -2.84
N HIS A 104 20.39 -16.78 -3.16
CA HIS A 104 20.17 -16.09 -4.43
C HIS A 104 21.02 -16.64 -5.58
N ARG A 105 22.05 -17.44 -5.31
CA ARG A 105 23.01 -17.96 -6.31
C ARG A 105 22.77 -19.43 -6.64
N ARG A 106 22.32 -20.21 -5.65
CA ARG A 106 22.02 -21.64 -5.79
C ARG A 106 20.96 -22.06 -4.77
N SER A 107 20.15 -23.05 -5.15
CA SER A 107 19.22 -23.66 -4.22
C SER A 107 19.84 -24.79 -3.41
N TYR A 108 19.48 -24.84 -2.14
CA TYR A 108 19.97 -25.83 -1.17
C TYR A 108 18.81 -26.59 -0.56
N LEU A 109 19.01 -27.86 -0.22
CA LEU A 109 18.05 -28.54 0.65
C LEU A 109 18.02 -27.82 2.00
N TYR A 110 16.81 -27.58 2.53
CA TYR A 110 16.66 -26.84 3.77
C TYR A 110 17.27 -27.57 4.98
N ARG A 111 17.41 -28.89 4.88
CA ARG A 111 18.09 -29.77 5.82
C ARG A 111 18.61 -31.04 5.13
N PRO A 112 19.54 -31.78 5.75
CA PRO A 112 19.92 -33.11 5.30
C PRO A 112 18.71 -34.06 5.33
N GLN A 113 18.54 -34.86 4.27
CA GLN A 113 17.50 -35.89 4.17
C GLN A 113 16.09 -35.36 4.51
N PRO A 114 15.56 -34.40 3.73
CA PRO A 114 14.20 -33.90 3.93
C PRO A 114 13.19 -35.05 3.83
N ALA A 115 12.09 -34.94 4.58
CA ALA A 115 11.04 -35.93 4.56
C ALA A 115 10.43 -36.12 3.15
N VAL A 116 9.99 -37.35 2.89
CA VAL A 116 9.25 -37.72 1.67
C VAL A 116 7.78 -37.87 2.05
N PHE A 117 6.92 -37.17 1.32
CA PHE A 117 5.49 -37.15 1.54
C PHE A 117 4.74 -37.69 0.33
N THR A 118 3.64 -38.39 0.59
CA THR A 118 2.70 -38.89 -0.42
C THR A 118 1.41 -38.08 -0.38
N TYR A 119 0.59 -38.16 -1.43
CA TYR A 119 -0.72 -37.49 -1.44
C TYR A 119 -1.67 -38.04 -0.34
N ALA A 120 -1.54 -39.32 0.04
CA ALA A 120 -2.23 -39.91 1.18
C ALA A 120 -1.81 -39.25 2.50
N TRP A 121 -0.50 -39.03 2.70
CA TRP A 121 -0.02 -38.28 3.87
C TRP A 121 -0.57 -36.86 3.88
N LEU A 122 -0.59 -36.19 2.72
CA LEU A 122 -1.10 -34.83 2.58
C LEU A 122 -2.59 -34.74 2.96
N GLN A 123 -3.41 -35.67 2.44
CA GLN A 123 -4.84 -35.79 2.77
C GLN A 123 -5.04 -35.93 4.29
N GLN A 124 -4.29 -36.81 4.93
CA GLN A 124 -4.37 -37.00 6.39
C GLN A 124 -3.93 -35.76 7.16
N THR A 125 -2.90 -35.04 6.69
CA THR A 125 -2.47 -33.77 7.30
C THR A 125 -3.53 -32.69 7.20
N VAL A 126 -4.21 -32.58 6.06
CA VAL A 126 -5.37 -31.68 5.88
C VAL A 126 -6.48 -32.02 6.88
N GLU A 127 -6.79 -33.31 7.08
CA GLU A 127 -7.78 -33.76 8.05
C GLU A 127 -7.37 -33.43 9.50
N VAL A 128 -6.14 -33.77 9.88
CA VAL A 128 -5.59 -33.54 11.23
C VAL A 128 -5.58 -32.05 11.58
N LEU A 129 -5.23 -31.16 10.64
CA LEU A 129 -5.32 -29.71 10.84
C LEU A 129 -6.75 -29.27 11.19
N LYS A 130 -7.76 -29.82 10.50
CA LYS A 130 -9.17 -29.51 10.78
C LYS A 130 -9.61 -30.03 12.14
N VAL A 131 -9.23 -31.25 12.51
CA VAL A 131 -9.58 -31.87 13.80
C VAL A 131 -8.92 -31.12 14.95
N ILE A 132 -7.59 -31.01 14.96
CA ILE A 132 -6.83 -30.39 16.05
C ILE A 132 -7.15 -28.90 16.14
N GLY A 133 -7.30 -28.20 15.02
CA GLY A 133 -7.65 -26.79 15.06
C GLY A 133 -9.02 -26.54 15.67
N ARG A 134 -10.02 -27.40 15.39
CA ARG A 134 -11.33 -27.34 16.06
C ARG A 134 -11.21 -27.62 17.56
N GLU A 135 -10.42 -28.61 17.96
CA GLU A 135 -10.17 -28.92 19.37
C GLU A 135 -9.55 -27.75 20.12
N VAL A 136 -8.52 -27.11 19.55
CA VAL A 136 -7.74 -26.05 20.23
C VAL A 136 -8.46 -24.71 20.24
N THR A 137 -9.12 -24.36 19.12
CA THR A 137 -9.70 -23.03 18.92
C THR A 137 -11.20 -22.97 19.20
N GLY A 138 -11.91 -24.10 19.10
CA GLY A 138 -13.37 -24.15 19.12
C GLY A 138 -14.03 -23.51 17.90
N LYS A 139 -13.27 -23.24 16.83
CA LYS A 139 -13.75 -22.57 15.61
C LYS A 139 -13.76 -23.53 14.41
N PRO A 140 -14.60 -23.29 13.39
CA PRO A 140 -14.44 -23.89 12.07
C PRO A 140 -13.02 -23.66 11.53
N VAL A 141 -12.44 -24.71 10.97
CA VAL A 141 -11.10 -24.69 10.36
C VAL A 141 -11.22 -25.02 8.89
N LEU A 142 -10.66 -24.15 8.05
CA LEU A 142 -10.51 -24.35 6.61
C LEU A 142 -9.04 -24.57 6.27
N VAL A 143 -8.75 -25.45 5.33
CA VAL A 143 -7.39 -25.72 4.84
C VAL A 143 -7.35 -25.47 3.34
N GLY A 144 -6.36 -24.71 2.87
CA GLY A 144 -6.25 -24.34 1.47
C GLY A 144 -4.91 -24.68 0.84
N ALA A 145 -4.95 -24.99 -0.45
CA ALA A 145 -3.78 -25.19 -1.30
C ALA A 145 -3.36 -23.87 -1.96
N THR A 146 -2.14 -23.83 -2.52
CA THR A 146 -1.58 -22.68 -3.21
C THR A 146 -1.22 -23.01 -4.65
N PHE A 147 -1.37 -22.04 -5.55
CA PHE A 147 -0.78 -22.07 -6.88
C PHE A 147 0.01 -20.79 -7.11
N ASP A 148 1.25 -20.93 -7.54
CA ASP A 148 2.15 -19.81 -7.80
C ASP A 148 2.82 -19.92 -9.18
N ILE A 149 3.09 -18.78 -9.79
CA ILE A 149 3.62 -18.70 -11.16
C ILE A 149 5.15 -18.70 -11.21
N GLY A 150 5.80 -18.42 -10.09
CA GLY A 150 7.23 -18.19 -10.00
C GLY A 150 8.06 -19.49 -9.92
N PRO A 151 9.35 -19.42 -10.28
CA PRO A 151 10.27 -20.57 -10.30
C PRO A 151 10.82 -20.98 -8.93
N GLU A 152 10.25 -20.47 -7.83
CA GLU A 152 10.95 -20.40 -6.53
C GLU A 152 10.88 -21.69 -5.69
N PHE A 153 9.68 -22.25 -5.51
CA PHE A 153 9.39 -23.07 -4.33
C PHE A 153 9.77 -24.55 -4.43
N ALA A 154 9.26 -25.25 -5.45
CA ALA A 154 9.45 -26.68 -5.65
C ALA A 154 10.04 -26.93 -7.04
N ALA A 155 10.85 -27.98 -7.18
CA ALA A 155 11.36 -28.35 -8.50
C ALA A 155 10.17 -28.79 -9.38
N SER A 156 10.05 -28.19 -10.57
CA SER A 156 8.88 -28.39 -11.43
C SER A 156 9.29 -28.92 -12.79
N ARG A 157 8.93 -30.18 -13.08
CA ARG A 157 9.13 -30.75 -14.41
C ARG A 157 8.06 -30.26 -15.35
N PHE A 158 6.83 -30.12 -14.86
CA PHE A 158 5.74 -29.59 -15.68
C PHE A 158 6.09 -28.23 -16.31
N LYS A 159 6.47 -27.25 -15.47
CA LYS A 159 6.69 -25.87 -15.92
C LYS A 159 7.98 -25.67 -16.72
N TYR A 160 9.04 -26.41 -16.36
CA TYR A 160 10.40 -26.12 -16.83
C TYR A 160 11.05 -27.25 -17.63
N GLU A 161 10.39 -28.39 -17.82
CA GLU A 161 10.87 -29.48 -18.68
C GLU A 161 9.84 -29.90 -19.72
N TRP A 162 8.57 -30.09 -19.33
CA TRP A 162 7.54 -30.68 -20.19
C TRP A 162 6.75 -29.63 -20.97
N HIS A 163 6.37 -28.53 -20.32
CA HIS A 163 5.53 -27.49 -20.87
C HIS A 163 6.16 -26.10 -20.72
N GLN A 164 7.38 -25.93 -21.25
CA GLN A 164 8.08 -24.64 -21.19
C GLN A 164 7.35 -23.53 -21.96
N GLU A 165 6.49 -23.89 -22.92
CA GLU A 165 5.70 -22.96 -23.73
C GLU A 165 4.73 -22.09 -22.92
N ILE A 166 4.37 -22.51 -21.69
CA ILE A 166 3.49 -21.72 -20.81
C ILE A 166 4.24 -20.59 -20.11
N CYS A 167 5.56 -20.69 -20.04
CA CYS A 167 6.40 -19.65 -19.47
C CYS A 167 6.61 -18.53 -20.50
N GLY A 168 6.67 -17.29 -20.03
CA GLY A 168 7.00 -16.14 -20.87
C GLY A 168 7.20 -14.86 -20.05
N GLY A 169 7.44 -13.76 -20.76
CA GLY A 169 7.69 -12.46 -20.14
C GLY A 169 9.15 -12.08 -20.03
N GLY A 170 9.47 -10.95 -19.38
CA GLY A 170 10.88 -10.66 -19.11
C GLY A 170 11.31 -9.22 -18.82
N SER A 171 11.07 -8.77 -17.59
CA SER A 171 12.14 -8.06 -16.85
C SER A 171 12.69 -8.87 -15.68
N LEU A 172 11.93 -9.82 -15.11
CA LEU A 172 12.32 -10.61 -13.94
C LEU A 172 12.38 -12.12 -14.26
N PHE A 173 13.38 -12.80 -13.70
CA PHE A 173 13.61 -14.26 -13.83
C PHE A 173 13.74 -14.80 -15.26
N GLY A 174 13.98 -13.95 -16.26
CA GLY A 174 14.26 -14.37 -17.64
C GLY A 174 13.11 -15.12 -18.32
N GLY A 175 11.86 -14.73 -18.07
CA GLY A 175 10.67 -15.30 -18.73
C GLY A 175 10.22 -16.65 -18.19
N LYS A 176 10.57 -16.95 -16.93
CA LYS A 176 10.21 -18.20 -16.23
C LYS A 176 8.87 -18.16 -15.49
N PHE A 177 8.11 -17.09 -15.66
CA PHE A 177 6.78 -16.95 -15.06
C PHE A 177 5.73 -17.54 -15.99
N ILE A 178 4.74 -18.23 -15.42
CA ILE A 178 3.61 -18.76 -16.19
C ILE A 178 2.72 -17.61 -16.65
N ARG A 179 2.38 -17.58 -17.94
CA ARG A 179 1.37 -16.68 -18.48
C ARG A 179 -0.01 -17.34 -18.41
N CYS A 180 -0.99 -16.66 -17.81
CA CYS A 180 -2.33 -17.21 -17.61
C CYS A 180 -3.07 -17.52 -18.92
N ASN A 181 -2.75 -16.81 -19.99
CA ASN A 181 -3.36 -16.98 -21.31
C ASN A 181 -2.65 -18.04 -22.20
N ALA A 182 -1.70 -18.79 -21.65
CA ALA A 182 -0.97 -19.80 -22.39
C ALA A 182 -1.85 -20.96 -22.90
N ARG A 183 -1.35 -21.63 -23.95
CA ARG A 183 -1.92 -22.87 -24.49
C ARG A 183 -0.85 -23.96 -24.42
N LEU A 184 -1.26 -25.14 -23.99
CA LEU A 184 -0.39 -26.30 -23.79
C LEU A 184 -0.19 -27.05 -25.12
N HIS A 185 1.03 -27.54 -25.34
CA HIS A 185 1.30 -28.54 -26.38
C HIS A 185 0.76 -29.91 -25.97
N ALA A 186 0.48 -30.76 -26.97
CA ALA A 186 0.01 -32.11 -26.74
C ALA A 186 1.09 -32.97 -26.07
N ASP A 187 0.66 -33.87 -25.19
CA ASP A 187 1.50 -34.91 -24.64
C ASP A 187 0.72 -36.21 -24.35
N LYS A 188 1.39 -37.20 -23.77
CA LYS A 188 0.79 -38.50 -23.42
C LYS A 188 0.93 -38.85 -21.93
N ARG A 189 1.28 -37.88 -21.09
CA ARG A 189 1.48 -38.13 -19.66
C ARG A 189 0.13 -38.27 -19.00
N ARG A 190 0.06 -39.12 -17.99
CA ARG A 190 -1.18 -39.27 -17.23
C ARG A 190 -1.30 -38.15 -16.22
N TYR A 191 -2.44 -37.47 -16.20
CA TYR A 191 -2.81 -36.53 -15.15
C TYR A 191 -4.17 -36.93 -14.54
N ALA A 192 -4.46 -36.51 -13.31
CA ALA A 192 -5.68 -36.86 -12.61
C ALA A 192 -6.96 -36.48 -13.38
N ALA A 193 -6.95 -35.34 -14.07
CA ALA A 193 -8.04 -34.87 -14.89
C ALA A 193 -7.88 -35.20 -16.39
N PHE A 194 -6.68 -35.58 -16.83
CA PHE A 194 -6.34 -35.90 -18.22
C PHE A 194 -5.60 -37.25 -18.27
N PRO A 195 -6.31 -38.38 -18.09
CA PRO A 195 -5.67 -39.68 -17.94
C PRO A 195 -4.93 -40.16 -19.21
N ASP A 196 -5.31 -39.64 -20.38
CA ASP A 196 -4.75 -40.00 -21.69
C ASP A 196 -3.71 -38.99 -22.22
N GLY A 197 -3.37 -37.96 -21.45
CA GLY A 197 -2.51 -36.85 -21.90
C GLY A 197 -3.26 -35.56 -22.24
N ILE A 198 -2.48 -34.51 -22.45
CA ILE A 198 -2.99 -33.19 -22.83
C ILE A 198 -3.15 -33.12 -24.35
N ALA A 199 -4.26 -32.56 -24.84
CA ALA A 199 -4.48 -32.32 -26.25
C ALA A 199 -3.80 -31.01 -26.72
N GLU A 200 -3.40 -30.94 -27.99
CA GLU A 200 -2.75 -29.76 -28.56
C GLU A 200 -3.64 -28.51 -28.44
N GLY A 201 -3.06 -27.40 -27.98
CA GLY A 201 -3.75 -26.12 -27.88
C GLY A 201 -4.71 -25.99 -26.70
N THR A 202 -4.71 -26.96 -25.78
CA THR A 202 -5.53 -26.93 -24.56
C THR A 202 -5.25 -25.64 -23.78
N PRO A 203 -6.26 -24.81 -23.47
CA PRO A 203 -6.04 -23.61 -22.67
C PRO A 203 -5.54 -23.94 -21.27
N PHE A 204 -4.55 -23.19 -20.78
CA PHE A 204 -3.98 -23.45 -19.47
C PHE A 204 -5.00 -23.33 -18.33
N GLY A 205 -5.93 -22.37 -18.42
CA GLY A 205 -7.02 -22.22 -17.45
C GLY A 205 -7.89 -23.47 -17.32
N THR A 206 -8.23 -24.11 -18.44
CA THR A 206 -8.99 -25.38 -18.46
C THR A 206 -8.20 -26.50 -17.80
N PHE A 207 -6.94 -26.69 -18.18
CA PHE A 207 -6.09 -27.74 -17.60
C PHE A 207 -5.95 -27.55 -16.08
N LEU A 208 -5.54 -26.36 -15.65
CA LEU A 208 -5.30 -26.03 -14.25
C LEU A 208 -6.59 -26.19 -13.43
N GLY A 209 -7.71 -25.66 -13.90
CA GLY A 209 -9.00 -25.76 -13.19
C GLY A 209 -9.44 -27.21 -13.00
N ALA A 210 -9.29 -28.04 -14.04
CA ALA A 210 -9.67 -29.45 -13.97
C ALA A 210 -8.74 -30.25 -13.03
N GLN A 211 -7.42 -29.99 -13.08
CA GLN A 211 -6.45 -30.57 -12.13
C GLN A 211 -6.72 -30.13 -10.70
N CYS A 212 -6.95 -28.84 -10.44
CA CYS A 212 -7.30 -28.31 -9.12
C CYS A 212 -8.55 -28.99 -8.59
N ARG A 213 -9.61 -29.15 -9.40
CA ARG A 213 -10.84 -29.83 -8.97
C ARG A 213 -10.56 -31.24 -8.45
N ARG A 214 -9.72 -32.01 -9.15
CA ARG A 214 -9.31 -33.36 -8.72
C ARG A 214 -8.48 -33.32 -7.45
N PHE A 215 -7.37 -32.57 -7.48
CA PHE A 215 -6.42 -32.47 -6.36
C PHE A 215 -7.07 -31.99 -5.06
N LEU A 216 -7.88 -30.92 -5.11
CA LEU A 216 -8.55 -30.38 -3.93
C LEU A 216 -9.55 -31.38 -3.35
N GLY A 217 -10.31 -32.07 -4.20
CA GLY A 217 -11.27 -33.09 -3.79
C GLY A 217 -10.59 -34.30 -3.15
N ASP A 218 -9.56 -34.83 -3.82
CA ASP A 218 -8.87 -36.04 -3.40
C ASP A 218 -8.04 -35.80 -2.10
N CYS A 219 -7.41 -34.63 -1.94
CA CYS A 219 -6.67 -34.25 -0.73
C CYS A 219 -7.51 -33.55 0.36
N GLY A 220 -8.79 -33.26 0.10
CA GLY A 220 -9.72 -32.70 1.09
C GLY A 220 -9.55 -31.21 1.40
N TYR A 221 -8.99 -30.42 0.48
CA TYR A 221 -8.83 -28.97 0.64
C TYR A 221 -10.16 -28.22 0.49
N ASP A 222 -10.32 -27.11 1.22
CA ASP A 222 -11.54 -26.28 1.22
C ASP A 222 -11.44 -25.07 0.27
N PHE A 223 -10.22 -24.59 -0.02
CA PHE A 223 -10.00 -23.44 -0.87
C PHE A 223 -8.68 -23.52 -1.65
N LEU A 224 -8.58 -22.72 -2.70
CA LEU A 224 -7.35 -22.52 -3.47
C LEU A 224 -6.92 -21.05 -3.37
N TRP A 225 -5.62 -20.83 -3.16
CA TRP A 225 -4.98 -19.53 -3.21
C TRP A 225 -4.22 -19.36 -4.53
N LEU A 226 -4.61 -18.40 -5.36
CA LEU A 226 -3.85 -18.00 -6.55
C LEU A 226 -2.93 -16.83 -6.18
N SER A 227 -1.62 -17.07 -6.26
CA SER A 227 -0.60 -16.14 -5.80
C SER A 227 0.01 -15.30 -6.94
N ASN A 228 0.82 -14.31 -6.57
CA ASN A 228 1.70 -13.55 -7.47
C ASN A 228 0.99 -12.88 -8.66
N GLY A 229 -0.23 -12.36 -8.46
CA GLY A 229 -0.98 -11.66 -9.51
C GLY A 229 -1.44 -12.57 -10.64
N PHE A 230 -1.41 -13.90 -10.44
CA PHE A 230 -1.80 -14.84 -11.46
C PHE A 230 -3.26 -14.66 -11.88
N GLY A 231 -3.47 -14.45 -13.17
CA GLY A 231 -4.78 -14.14 -13.74
C GLY A 231 -5.17 -12.67 -13.64
N PHE A 232 -4.37 -11.80 -13.05
CA PHE A 232 -4.64 -10.35 -13.00
C PHE A 232 -3.78 -9.56 -13.99
N ALA A 233 -2.60 -10.04 -14.33
CA ALA A 233 -1.74 -9.45 -15.36
C ALA A 233 -0.97 -10.56 -16.10
N LEU A 234 -0.37 -10.21 -17.24
CA LEU A 234 0.55 -11.11 -17.94
C LEU A 234 1.96 -11.01 -17.34
N GLU A 235 2.38 -9.82 -16.90
CA GLU A 235 3.65 -9.56 -16.22
C GLU A 235 3.40 -8.96 -14.81
N PRO A 236 2.84 -9.73 -13.86
CA PRO A 236 2.31 -9.21 -12.58
C PRO A 236 3.35 -8.60 -11.62
N TRP A 237 4.63 -8.63 -11.95
CA TRP A 237 5.73 -8.11 -11.14
C TRP A 237 6.53 -7.00 -11.85
N ALA A 238 6.19 -6.67 -13.09
CA ALA A 238 6.95 -5.72 -13.88
C ALA A 238 6.17 -4.40 -14.05
N LEU A 239 6.91 -3.29 -14.04
CA LEU A 239 6.38 -1.99 -14.45
C LEU A 239 5.93 -2.00 -15.93
N THR A 240 6.60 -2.83 -16.72
CA THR A 240 6.34 -3.04 -18.15
C THR A 240 5.39 -4.22 -18.36
N GLY A 241 4.76 -4.28 -19.52
CA GLY A 241 3.81 -5.34 -19.84
C GLY A 241 3.40 -5.30 -21.31
N ALA A 242 2.28 -5.92 -21.63
CA ALA A 242 1.78 -6.01 -23.00
C ALA A 242 1.50 -4.65 -23.67
N LEU A 243 1.21 -3.62 -22.87
CA LEU A 243 0.89 -2.26 -23.31
C LEU A 243 2.04 -1.27 -23.11
N PHE A 244 2.94 -1.49 -22.15
CA PHE A 244 4.02 -0.53 -21.86
C PHE A 244 5.38 -1.22 -21.94
N ASP A 245 6.22 -0.81 -22.90
CA ASP A 245 7.54 -1.43 -23.15
C ASP A 245 8.71 -0.69 -22.48
N GLY A 246 8.40 0.29 -21.63
CA GLY A 246 9.40 1.17 -21.00
C GLY A 246 9.76 2.42 -21.82
N ASN A 247 9.41 2.46 -23.11
CA ASN A 247 9.60 3.63 -24.00
C ASN A 247 8.29 4.26 -24.46
N ARG A 248 7.22 3.46 -24.61
CA ARG A 248 5.93 3.91 -25.12
C ARG A 248 4.78 3.03 -24.66
N PHE A 249 3.57 3.59 -24.74
CA PHE A 249 2.32 2.85 -24.59
C PHE A 249 1.81 2.38 -25.97
N ASP A 250 1.47 1.10 -26.09
CA ASP A 250 0.84 0.46 -27.26
C ASP A 250 -0.63 0.13 -26.96
N THR A 251 -1.53 0.99 -27.43
CA THR A 251 -2.96 0.84 -27.21
C THR A 251 -3.62 -0.19 -28.13
N ALA A 252 -2.96 -0.59 -29.23
CA ALA A 252 -3.55 -1.47 -30.23
C ALA A 252 -3.83 -2.89 -29.67
N ARG A 253 -3.08 -3.28 -28.64
CA ARG A 253 -3.16 -4.60 -28.01
C ARG A 253 -4.09 -4.66 -26.79
N ALA A 254 -4.55 -3.51 -26.29
CA ALA A 254 -5.29 -3.42 -25.03
C ALA A 254 -6.52 -4.35 -24.97
N ALA A 255 -7.37 -4.29 -26.00
CA ALA A 255 -8.60 -5.09 -26.06
C ALA A 255 -8.33 -6.60 -26.21
N GLU A 256 -7.24 -6.98 -26.88
CA GLU A 256 -6.85 -8.39 -27.03
C GLU A 256 -6.27 -8.93 -25.71
N THR A 257 -5.34 -8.20 -25.09
CA THR A 257 -4.71 -8.58 -23.83
C THR A 257 -5.77 -8.74 -22.73
N SER A 258 -6.61 -7.72 -22.55
CA SER A 258 -7.72 -7.71 -21.58
C SER A 258 -8.64 -8.92 -21.77
N ARG A 259 -9.05 -9.20 -23.00
CA ARG A 259 -9.89 -10.37 -23.32
C ARG A 259 -9.21 -11.70 -22.99
N SER A 260 -7.91 -11.81 -23.26
CA SER A 260 -7.17 -13.06 -23.02
C SER A 260 -7.05 -13.40 -21.53
N ILE A 261 -6.86 -12.38 -20.67
CA ILE A 261 -6.81 -12.55 -19.21
C ILE A 261 -8.19 -12.94 -18.67
N LEU A 262 -9.26 -12.28 -19.14
CA LEU A 262 -10.62 -12.60 -18.71
C LEU A 262 -11.05 -14.01 -19.16
N GLU A 263 -10.64 -14.41 -20.36
CA GLU A 263 -10.93 -15.75 -20.89
C GLU A 263 -10.27 -16.86 -20.05
N PHE A 264 -9.05 -16.64 -19.53
CA PHE A 264 -8.44 -17.54 -18.56
C PHE A 264 -9.36 -17.76 -17.36
N TRP A 265 -9.91 -16.68 -16.76
CA TRP A 265 -10.78 -16.80 -15.60
C TRP A 265 -12.07 -17.55 -15.90
N ARG A 266 -12.70 -17.27 -17.06
CA ARG A 266 -13.92 -17.97 -17.49
C ARG A 266 -13.67 -19.47 -17.64
N GLN A 267 -12.57 -19.84 -18.31
CA GLN A 267 -12.18 -21.24 -18.52
C GLN A 267 -11.80 -21.94 -17.22
N PHE A 268 -10.98 -21.30 -16.39
CA PHE A 268 -10.58 -21.82 -15.10
C PHE A 268 -11.79 -22.04 -14.20
N ARG A 269 -12.65 -21.03 -14.07
CA ARG A 269 -13.81 -21.10 -13.17
C ARG A 269 -14.87 -22.10 -13.64
N ALA A 270 -15.00 -22.32 -14.95
CA ALA A 270 -15.89 -23.35 -15.49
C ALA A 270 -15.49 -24.76 -15.01
N GLU A 271 -14.19 -25.03 -14.87
CA GLU A 271 -13.70 -26.32 -14.39
C GLU A 271 -13.73 -26.45 -12.87
N VAL A 272 -13.61 -25.35 -12.13
CA VAL A 272 -13.65 -25.36 -10.65
C VAL A 272 -14.73 -24.43 -10.10
N PRO A 273 -16.03 -24.67 -10.35
CA PRO A 273 -17.09 -23.72 -10.01
C PRO A 273 -17.40 -23.65 -8.50
N ALA A 274 -17.10 -24.72 -7.75
CA ALA A 274 -17.47 -24.85 -6.34
C ALA A 274 -16.35 -24.43 -5.36
N ALA A 275 -15.08 -24.41 -5.78
CA ALA A 275 -14.00 -24.10 -4.85
C ALA A 275 -14.06 -22.63 -4.42
N ARG A 276 -13.74 -22.36 -3.16
CA ARG A 276 -13.46 -21.00 -2.71
C ARG A 276 -12.11 -20.57 -3.27
N LEU A 277 -12.06 -19.40 -3.90
CA LEU A 277 -10.83 -18.83 -4.44
C LEU A 277 -10.38 -17.69 -3.53
N ARG A 278 -9.09 -17.67 -3.23
CA ARG A 278 -8.41 -16.57 -2.58
C ARG A 278 -7.29 -16.11 -3.50
N THR A 279 -7.00 -14.82 -3.48
CA THR A 279 -6.10 -14.21 -4.46
C THR A 279 -5.06 -13.35 -3.77
N ARG A 280 -3.89 -13.28 -4.40
CA ARG A 280 -2.88 -12.24 -4.21
C ARG A 280 -2.75 -11.50 -5.54
N GLY A 281 -2.80 -10.17 -5.51
CA GLY A 281 -2.59 -9.37 -6.71
C GLY A 281 -1.16 -9.29 -7.17
N THR A 282 -1.01 -8.48 -8.21
CA THR A 282 0.28 -7.96 -8.67
C THR A 282 0.96 -7.22 -7.53
N ASN A 283 2.23 -6.86 -7.70
CA ASN A 283 2.90 -6.01 -6.72
C ASN A 283 2.60 -4.51 -6.96
N LEU A 284 1.63 -4.18 -7.81
CA LEU A 284 1.39 -2.83 -8.30
C LEU A 284 -0.05 -2.38 -7.96
N CYS A 285 -0.38 -1.15 -8.34
CA CYS A 285 -1.72 -0.61 -8.19
C CYS A 285 -2.58 -0.93 -9.42
N THR A 286 -3.91 -0.86 -9.26
CA THR A 286 -4.87 -1.16 -10.35
C THR A 286 -4.63 -0.32 -11.61
N GLY A 287 -4.33 0.97 -11.47
CA GLY A 287 -4.06 1.87 -12.58
C GLY A 287 -2.75 1.55 -13.32
N ILE A 288 -1.76 1.02 -12.59
CA ILE A 288 -0.50 0.56 -13.18
C ILE A 288 -0.74 -0.72 -13.98
N ASP A 289 -1.44 -1.71 -13.41
CA ASP A 289 -1.80 -2.96 -14.09
C ASP A 289 -2.66 -2.73 -15.34
N LEU A 290 -3.55 -1.73 -15.30
CA LEU A 290 -4.30 -1.27 -16.45
C LEU A 290 -3.37 -0.68 -17.52
N GLY A 291 -2.47 0.21 -17.13
CA GLY A 291 -1.56 0.88 -18.05
C GLY A 291 -0.50 -0.02 -18.67
N SER A 292 -0.01 -1.02 -17.94
CA SER A 292 1.03 -1.94 -18.39
C SER A 292 0.49 -3.19 -19.08
N ASP A 293 -0.64 -3.74 -18.63
CA ASP A 293 -1.15 -5.06 -19.06
C ASP A 293 -2.65 -5.11 -19.37
N ALA A 294 -3.35 -3.97 -19.38
CA ALA A 294 -4.80 -3.91 -19.63
C ALA A 294 -5.61 -4.87 -18.74
N SER A 295 -5.23 -4.99 -17.47
CA SER A 295 -5.90 -5.87 -16.50
C SER A 295 -7.43 -5.67 -16.48
N PRO A 296 -8.25 -6.69 -16.79
CA PRO A 296 -9.72 -6.57 -16.81
C PRO A 296 -10.33 -6.70 -15.40
N LEU A 297 -9.80 -5.96 -14.41
CA LEU A 297 -10.18 -6.13 -13.01
C LEU A 297 -11.68 -5.89 -12.77
N ARG A 298 -12.26 -4.88 -13.47
CA ARG A 298 -13.70 -4.59 -13.45
C ARG A 298 -14.54 -5.77 -13.91
N GLU A 299 -14.19 -6.35 -15.05
CA GLU A 299 -14.91 -7.47 -15.62
C GLU A 299 -14.70 -8.74 -14.77
N ILE A 300 -13.50 -8.96 -14.21
CA ILE A 300 -13.24 -10.04 -13.27
C ILE A 300 -14.17 -9.93 -12.05
N TYR A 301 -14.27 -8.74 -11.44
CA TYR A 301 -15.12 -8.52 -10.26
C TYR A 301 -16.62 -8.67 -10.56
N ALA A 302 -17.04 -8.36 -11.79
CA ALA A 302 -18.44 -8.44 -12.20
C ALA A 302 -18.86 -9.86 -12.63
N GLU A 303 -17.97 -10.60 -13.30
CA GLU A 303 -18.33 -11.86 -13.97
C GLU A 303 -17.87 -13.11 -13.22
N ILE A 304 -16.77 -13.04 -12.46
CA ILE A 304 -16.11 -14.24 -11.92
C ILE A 304 -16.58 -14.49 -10.48
N ALA A 305 -17.40 -15.52 -10.32
CA ALA A 305 -17.99 -15.87 -9.03
C ALA A 305 -16.95 -16.27 -7.99
N GLY A 306 -16.98 -15.61 -6.83
CA GLY A 306 -16.20 -15.98 -5.64
C GLY A 306 -14.73 -15.57 -5.69
N VAL A 307 -14.37 -14.61 -6.55
CA VAL A 307 -13.05 -13.96 -6.51
C VAL A 307 -12.99 -12.94 -5.37
N GLU A 308 -11.85 -12.85 -4.69
CA GLU A 308 -11.58 -11.84 -3.66
C GLU A 308 -10.79 -10.67 -4.31
N PRO A 309 -10.90 -9.42 -3.83
CA PRO A 309 -10.02 -8.34 -4.26
C PRO A 309 -8.56 -8.75 -4.05
N PRO A 310 -7.68 -8.56 -5.05
CA PRO A 310 -6.34 -9.12 -5.01
C PRO A 310 -5.39 -8.15 -4.27
N VAL A 311 -5.74 -7.80 -3.02
CA VAL A 311 -4.94 -6.88 -2.20
C VAL A 311 -3.61 -7.52 -1.81
N ASN A 312 -2.48 -6.97 -2.27
CA ASN A 312 -1.15 -7.19 -1.71
C ASN A 312 -0.11 -6.30 -2.41
N SER A 313 0.91 -5.88 -1.67
CA SER A 313 2.20 -5.47 -2.23
C SER A 313 3.23 -5.77 -1.14
N PRO A 314 4.21 -6.66 -1.36
CA PRO A 314 5.23 -6.92 -0.33
C PRO A 314 6.31 -5.83 -0.31
N TRP A 315 6.14 -4.71 -1.02
CA TRP A 315 7.21 -3.75 -1.23
C TRP A 315 7.70 -3.11 0.07
N ALA A 316 6.84 -2.80 1.05
CA ALA A 316 7.36 -2.28 2.32
C ALA A 316 8.34 -3.26 2.99
N ALA A 317 8.08 -4.56 2.91
CA ALA A 317 8.98 -5.60 3.41
C ALA A 317 10.25 -5.78 2.55
N LEU A 318 10.11 -5.66 1.23
CA LEU A 318 11.19 -5.96 0.29
C LEU A 318 12.16 -4.79 0.09
N ASP A 319 11.66 -3.56 -0.03
CA ASP A 319 12.46 -2.38 -0.34
C ASP A 319 12.08 -1.11 0.43
N GLY A 320 10.99 -1.14 1.20
CA GLY A 320 10.51 -0.03 2.03
C GLY A 320 9.61 0.97 1.30
N ASP A 321 9.04 0.64 0.14
CA ASP A 321 8.07 1.48 -0.58
C ASP A 321 6.63 1.33 -0.02
N LEU A 322 6.43 1.93 1.17
CA LEU A 322 5.11 1.99 1.83
C LEU A 322 4.08 2.78 1.02
N GLY A 323 4.51 3.74 0.19
CA GLY A 323 3.60 4.51 -0.66
C GLY A 323 2.92 3.62 -1.70
N LEU A 324 3.69 2.75 -2.35
CA LEU A 324 3.20 1.82 -3.36
C LEU A 324 2.31 0.75 -2.74
N GLU A 325 2.64 0.29 -1.54
CA GLU A 325 1.80 -0.64 -0.79
C GLU A 325 0.43 -0.07 -0.44
N LEU A 326 0.40 1.11 0.19
CA LEU A 326 -0.87 1.73 0.60
C LEU A 326 -1.74 2.11 -0.61
N ALA A 327 -1.14 2.67 -1.68
CA ALA A 327 -1.85 2.97 -2.92
C ALA A 327 -2.36 1.70 -3.62
N GLY A 328 -1.56 0.63 -3.64
CA GLY A 328 -1.93 -0.66 -4.22
C GLY A 328 -3.12 -1.29 -3.51
N TRP A 329 -3.14 -1.27 -2.17
CA TRP A 329 -4.29 -1.75 -1.40
C TRP A 329 -5.55 -0.94 -1.69
N MET A 330 -5.47 0.39 -1.60
CA MET A 330 -6.61 1.27 -1.81
C MET A 330 -7.21 1.13 -3.21
N SER A 331 -6.38 1.09 -4.25
CA SER A 331 -6.85 0.95 -5.64
C SER A 331 -7.57 -0.39 -5.86
N HIS A 332 -7.01 -1.51 -5.40
CA HIS A 332 -7.62 -2.84 -5.54
C HIS A 332 -8.95 -2.99 -4.81
N MET A 333 -9.10 -2.34 -3.65
CA MET A 333 -10.31 -2.44 -2.83
C MET A 333 -11.31 -1.30 -3.04
N ALA A 334 -11.00 -0.30 -3.86
CA ALA A 334 -11.93 0.79 -4.18
C ALA A 334 -13.30 0.25 -4.57
N ARG A 335 -13.30 -0.83 -5.36
CA ARG A 335 -14.43 -1.71 -5.61
C ARG A 335 -14.14 -3.10 -5.04
N THR A 336 -15.17 -3.78 -4.57
CA THR A 336 -15.07 -5.20 -4.15
C THR A 336 -16.04 -6.03 -4.99
N PRO A 337 -15.69 -7.29 -5.32
CA PRO A 337 -16.63 -8.25 -5.89
C PRO A 337 -17.85 -8.40 -4.99
N VAL A 338 -19.02 -8.50 -5.62
CA VAL A 338 -20.27 -8.80 -4.93
C VAL A 338 -20.81 -10.15 -5.38
N ASP A 339 -21.39 -10.91 -4.47
CA ASP A 339 -22.07 -12.16 -4.82
C ASP A 339 -23.41 -11.88 -5.53
N LYS A 340 -24.12 -12.96 -5.90
CA LYS A 340 -25.42 -12.87 -6.57
C LYS A 340 -26.51 -12.21 -5.71
N GLN A 341 -26.28 -12.12 -4.39
CA GLN A 341 -27.14 -11.49 -3.42
C GLN A 341 -26.74 -10.03 -3.15
N GLY A 342 -25.69 -9.53 -3.81
CA GLY A 342 -25.19 -8.17 -3.66
C GLY A 342 -24.30 -7.97 -2.43
N LEU A 343 -23.88 -9.04 -1.75
CA LEU A 343 -23.00 -8.97 -0.60
C LEU A 343 -21.54 -8.89 -1.04
N SER A 344 -20.82 -7.89 -0.52
CA SER A 344 -19.38 -7.72 -0.77
C SER A 344 -18.58 -8.86 -0.16
N SER A 345 -17.56 -9.34 -0.88
CA SER A 345 -16.55 -10.26 -0.34
C SER A 345 -15.62 -9.63 0.69
N GLY A 346 -15.70 -8.31 0.90
CA GLY A 346 -14.77 -7.55 1.72
C GLY A 346 -13.35 -7.58 1.17
N TYR A 347 -12.35 -7.35 2.03
CA TYR A 347 -10.94 -7.41 1.67
C TYR A 347 -10.10 -7.83 2.87
N ARG A 348 -8.90 -8.35 2.60
CA ARG A 348 -8.01 -8.91 3.63
C ARG A 348 -6.89 -7.95 4.02
N PHE A 349 -6.47 -8.02 5.27
CA PHE A 349 -5.14 -7.57 5.68
C PHE A 349 -4.15 -8.74 5.56
N ARG A 350 -3.06 -8.55 4.83
CA ARG A 350 -1.99 -9.55 4.69
C ARG A 350 -0.71 -9.02 5.28
N TYR A 351 0.00 -9.86 6.02
CA TYR A 351 1.22 -9.46 6.73
C TYR A 351 2.33 -10.49 6.56
N TYR A 352 3.54 -10.02 6.26
CA TYR A 352 4.70 -10.87 5.98
C TYR A 352 5.59 -11.04 7.22
N ILE A 353 5.46 -12.15 7.91
CA ILE A 353 6.12 -12.43 9.20
C ILE A 353 7.40 -13.24 9.02
N HIS A 354 7.30 -14.34 8.27
CA HIS A 354 8.35 -15.32 8.02
C HIS A 354 8.41 -15.68 6.54
N ASP A 355 9.60 -16.01 6.06
CA ASP A 355 9.82 -16.55 4.72
C ASP A 355 10.38 -17.98 4.83
N PRO A 356 9.61 -19.02 4.48
CA PRO A 356 10.11 -20.38 4.51
C PRO A 356 11.18 -20.65 3.45
N TRP A 357 11.34 -19.82 2.41
CA TRP A 357 12.10 -20.17 1.21
C TRP A 357 13.37 -19.34 1.04
N TRP A 358 13.33 -18.06 1.39
CA TRP A 358 14.48 -17.17 1.39
C TRP A 358 14.88 -16.89 2.83
N LEU A 359 16.09 -17.32 3.23
CA LEU A 359 16.66 -17.26 4.60
C LEU A 359 16.52 -15.90 5.31
N ASN A 360 15.29 -15.58 5.71
CA ASN A 360 14.89 -14.36 6.38
C ASN A 360 13.57 -14.60 7.14
N SER A 361 13.27 -13.72 8.06
CA SER A 361 12.02 -13.63 8.79
C SER A 361 11.67 -12.17 8.89
N PRO A 362 10.85 -11.63 7.97
CA PRO A 362 10.69 -10.18 7.81
C PRO A 362 10.32 -9.46 9.10
N TRP A 363 9.53 -10.07 10.00
CA TRP A 363 9.30 -9.49 11.34
C TRP A 363 10.59 -9.25 12.12
N LEU A 364 11.52 -10.18 12.10
CA LEU A 364 12.76 -10.15 12.86
C LEU A 364 13.86 -9.30 12.20
N ASP A 365 14.02 -9.38 10.88
CA ASP A 365 15.19 -8.82 10.19
C ASP A 365 14.90 -7.63 9.26
N ARG A 366 13.77 -7.62 8.56
CA ARG A 366 13.39 -6.52 7.64
C ARG A 366 12.67 -5.39 8.38
N TYR A 367 11.63 -5.75 9.13
CA TYR A 367 10.90 -4.84 10.00
C TYR A 367 11.63 -4.59 11.31
N GLN A 368 12.61 -5.42 11.67
CA GLN A 368 13.37 -5.28 12.93
C GLN A 368 12.46 -5.18 14.16
N ARG A 369 11.39 -5.97 14.17
CA ARG A 369 10.34 -6.01 15.21
C ARG A 369 9.58 -4.70 15.36
N GLN A 370 9.49 -3.91 14.29
CA GLN A 370 8.75 -2.65 14.26
C GLN A 370 7.40 -2.86 13.55
N PRO A 371 6.28 -2.41 14.14
CA PRO A 371 4.92 -2.67 13.67
C PRO A 371 4.41 -1.64 12.64
N TYR A 372 5.29 -0.87 11.98
CA TYR A 372 4.84 0.16 11.04
C TYR A 372 3.99 -0.41 9.91
N ASP A 373 4.36 -1.60 9.42
CA ASP A 373 3.65 -2.34 8.37
C ASP A 373 2.44 -3.14 8.90
N ILE A 374 2.05 -2.87 10.16
CA ILE A 374 0.76 -3.26 10.75
C ILE A 374 -0.11 -2.02 10.86
N TYR A 375 0.38 -0.96 11.50
CA TYR A 375 -0.41 0.23 11.78
C TYR A 375 -0.73 1.07 10.54
N LEU A 376 0.18 1.16 9.57
CA LEU A 376 -0.07 1.91 8.34
C LEU A 376 -1.14 1.20 7.49
N PRO A 377 -1.05 -0.10 7.15
CA PRO A 377 -2.09 -0.73 6.34
C PRO A 377 -3.42 -0.91 7.07
N LEU A 378 -3.42 -1.20 8.39
CA LEU A 378 -4.66 -1.32 9.17
C LEU A 378 -5.35 0.02 9.45
N SER A 379 -4.71 1.16 9.17
CA SER A 379 -5.39 2.46 9.12
C SER A 379 -6.29 2.63 7.89
N VAL A 380 -6.11 1.77 6.87
CA VAL A 380 -6.76 1.96 5.58
C VAL A 380 -8.18 1.39 5.57
N SER A 381 -9.13 2.14 5.01
CA SER A 381 -10.53 1.74 4.92
C SER A 381 -11.19 2.10 3.59
N ARG A 382 -12.22 1.34 3.22
CA ARG A 382 -13.09 1.63 2.07
C ARG A 382 -14.34 2.37 2.52
N LEU A 383 -14.71 3.45 1.84
CA LEU A 383 -15.96 4.17 2.08
C LEU A 383 -17.12 3.56 1.27
N LEU A 384 -18.23 3.25 1.95
CA LEU A 384 -19.43 2.64 1.38
C LEU A 384 -20.46 3.71 0.96
N PRO A 385 -21.41 3.38 0.05
CA PRO A 385 -22.45 4.32 -0.41
C PRO A 385 -23.29 4.97 0.70
N ASN A 386 -23.40 4.33 1.86
CA ASN A 386 -24.16 4.83 3.01
C ASN A 386 -23.33 5.75 3.93
N GLY A 387 -22.10 6.10 3.55
CA GLY A 387 -21.21 6.96 4.34
C GLY A 387 -20.45 6.24 5.47
N THR A 388 -20.63 4.93 5.65
CA THR A 388 -19.86 4.13 6.62
C THR A 388 -18.56 3.62 6.01
N VAL A 389 -17.55 3.36 6.84
CA VAL A 389 -16.29 2.75 6.39
C VAL A 389 -16.29 1.25 6.64
N GLN A 390 -15.61 0.52 5.77
CA GLN A 390 -15.34 -0.90 5.87
C GLN A 390 -13.82 -1.08 6.09
N PRO A 391 -13.39 -1.55 7.29
CA PRO A 391 -12.02 -2.00 7.54
C PRO A 391 -11.79 -3.41 6.95
N PRO A 392 -10.54 -3.94 6.96
CA PRO A 392 -10.28 -5.30 6.51
C PRO A 392 -11.08 -6.32 7.32
N CYS A 393 -11.70 -7.30 6.64
CA CYS A 393 -12.53 -8.33 7.28
C CYS A 393 -11.80 -9.64 7.59
N ASP A 394 -10.63 -9.85 6.98
CA ASP A 394 -9.81 -11.07 7.11
C ASP A 394 -8.36 -10.74 7.46
N LEU A 395 -7.71 -11.59 8.26
CA LEU A 395 -6.27 -11.51 8.55
C LEU A 395 -5.53 -12.68 7.89
N SER A 396 -4.46 -12.40 7.15
CA SER A 396 -3.64 -13.39 6.45
C SER A 396 -2.16 -13.22 6.80
N LEU A 397 -1.64 -14.11 7.63
CA LEU A 397 -0.28 -14.03 8.16
C LEU A 397 0.62 -15.04 7.45
N LEU A 398 1.62 -14.56 6.70
CA LEU A 398 2.55 -15.39 5.94
C LEU A 398 3.96 -15.32 6.56
N THR A 399 4.61 -16.39 7.00
CA THR A 399 4.11 -17.70 7.43
C THR A 399 4.20 -17.85 8.94
N VAL A 400 3.84 -19.03 9.45
CA VAL A 400 3.98 -19.42 10.86
C VAL A 400 5.32 -20.09 11.16
N ASP A 401 6.04 -20.50 10.12
CA ASP A 401 7.30 -21.23 10.17
C ASP A 401 8.38 -20.48 9.38
N ASP A 402 9.61 -20.51 9.89
CA ASP A 402 10.78 -19.89 9.26
C ASP A 402 11.42 -20.80 8.19
N SER A 403 12.50 -20.34 7.57
CA SER A 403 13.19 -21.09 6.52
C SER A 403 13.72 -22.46 6.96
N HIS A 404 13.93 -22.69 8.25
CA HIS A 404 14.40 -23.97 8.80
C HIS A 404 13.24 -24.87 9.27
N GLY A 405 12.00 -24.41 9.14
CA GLY A 405 10.82 -25.10 9.65
C GLY A 405 10.62 -24.95 11.15
N CYS A 406 11.30 -23.99 11.79
CA CYS A 406 11.04 -23.66 13.18
C CYS A 406 9.78 -22.78 13.29
N MET A 407 9.06 -22.86 14.41
CA MET A 407 7.93 -21.98 14.74
C MET A 407 8.30 -21.18 16.00
N PRO A 408 8.97 -20.01 15.87
CA PRO A 408 9.51 -19.29 17.02
C PRO A 408 8.40 -18.69 17.90
N PRO A 409 8.29 -19.04 19.19
CA PRO A 409 7.13 -18.70 20.02
C PRO A 409 7.01 -17.20 20.35
N SER A 410 8.10 -16.43 20.28
CA SER A 410 8.09 -14.98 20.53
C SER A 410 7.36 -14.20 19.44
N VAL A 411 7.44 -14.66 18.19
CA VAL A 411 6.95 -13.91 17.03
C VAL A 411 5.42 -13.77 17.03
N PRO A 412 4.63 -14.85 17.22
CA PRO A 412 3.17 -14.73 17.33
C PRO A 412 2.73 -13.81 18.47
N VAL A 413 3.41 -13.84 19.61
CA VAL A 413 3.07 -13.01 20.78
C VAL A 413 3.26 -11.53 20.49
N GLU A 414 4.41 -11.16 19.92
CA GLU A 414 4.75 -9.78 19.59
C GLU A 414 3.81 -9.21 18.50
N VAL A 415 3.64 -9.94 17.40
CA VAL A 415 2.79 -9.52 16.27
C VAL A 415 1.34 -9.43 16.70
N THR A 416 0.84 -10.40 17.48
CA THR A 416 -0.56 -10.40 17.94
C THR A 416 -0.88 -9.16 18.78
N ALA A 417 0.03 -8.72 19.65
CA ALA A 417 -0.20 -7.52 20.47
C ALA A 417 -0.45 -6.29 19.59
N HIS A 418 0.35 -6.10 18.54
CA HIS A 418 0.20 -4.97 17.62
C HIS A 418 -1.06 -5.06 16.76
N ILE A 419 -1.43 -6.24 16.25
CA ILE A 419 -2.66 -6.40 15.47
C ILE A 419 -3.90 -6.14 16.36
N LEU A 420 -3.92 -6.64 17.59
CA LEU A 420 -5.04 -6.40 18.50
C LEU A 420 -5.17 -4.93 18.88
N HIS A 421 -4.04 -4.23 19.06
CA HIS A 421 -4.04 -2.79 19.31
C HIS A 421 -4.54 -2.00 18.09
N ALA A 422 -4.09 -2.35 16.89
CA ALA A 422 -4.60 -1.73 15.65
C ALA A 422 -6.10 -1.95 15.48
N ARG A 423 -6.62 -3.13 15.85
CA ARG A 423 -8.05 -3.45 15.84
C ARG A 423 -8.85 -2.66 16.88
N GLU A 424 -8.29 -2.43 18.06
CA GLU A 424 -8.92 -1.62 19.11
C GLU A 424 -9.23 -0.20 18.62
N PHE A 425 -8.34 0.36 17.79
CA PHE A 425 -8.46 1.69 17.21
C PHE A 425 -8.73 1.65 15.69
N ALA A 426 -9.42 0.64 15.18
CA ALA A 426 -9.69 0.50 13.75
C ALA A 426 -10.52 1.70 13.20
N PRO A 427 -10.35 2.08 11.92
CA PRO A 427 -11.14 3.14 11.31
C PRO A 427 -12.65 2.90 11.40
N ASP A 428 -13.41 3.92 11.83
CA ASP A 428 -14.88 3.86 11.92
C ASP A 428 -15.60 5.03 11.22
N ALA A 429 -14.84 5.97 10.65
CA ALA A 429 -15.32 7.05 9.80
C ALA A 429 -14.24 7.44 8.77
N PRO A 430 -14.61 8.18 7.69
CA PRO A 430 -13.64 8.64 6.70
C PRO A 430 -12.51 9.47 7.34
N GLY A 431 -11.29 9.25 6.87
CA GLY A 431 -10.15 10.06 7.27
C GLY A 431 -10.19 11.49 6.71
N PRO A 432 -9.23 12.34 7.11
CA PRO A 432 -9.15 13.72 6.62
C PRO A 432 -8.89 13.85 5.11
N VAL A 433 -8.32 12.83 4.48
CA VAL A 433 -8.10 12.77 3.02
C VAL A 433 -8.72 11.48 2.49
N VAL A 434 -9.67 11.62 1.57
CA VAL A 434 -10.39 10.52 0.93
C VAL A 434 -10.03 10.48 -0.55
N TRP A 435 -9.45 9.38 -1.00
CA TRP A 435 -9.17 9.16 -2.41
C TRP A 435 -10.43 8.67 -3.13
N VAL A 436 -10.98 9.50 -4.01
CA VAL A 436 -12.06 9.13 -4.91
C VAL A 436 -11.44 8.46 -6.13
N TYR A 437 -11.47 7.12 -6.15
CA TYR A 437 -10.84 6.31 -7.17
C TYR A 437 -11.77 6.14 -8.38
N PRO A 438 -11.38 6.56 -9.59
CA PRO A 438 -12.24 6.52 -10.78
C PRO A 438 -12.22 5.14 -11.45
N PHE A 439 -12.67 4.11 -10.71
CA PHE A 439 -12.50 2.71 -11.10
C PHE A 439 -13.00 2.42 -12.52
N ASP A 440 -14.22 2.86 -12.87
CA ASP A 440 -14.78 2.64 -14.21
C ASP A 440 -14.08 3.47 -15.28
N ALA A 441 -13.82 4.75 -15.02
CA ALA A 441 -13.19 5.63 -16.01
C ALA A 441 -11.79 5.17 -16.39
N TYR A 442 -10.99 4.67 -15.43
CA TYR A 442 -9.67 4.11 -15.73
C TYR A 442 -9.72 2.87 -16.63
N HIS A 443 -10.70 1.98 -16.44
CA HIS A 443 -10.89 0.84 -17.33
C HIS A 443 -11.33 1.29 -18.74
N ASP A 444 -12.23 2.27 -18.82
CA ASP A 444 -12.68 2.84 -20.09
C ASP A 444 -11.57 3.58 -20.84
N MET A 445 -10.69 4.27 -20.11
CA MET A 445 -9.50 4.92 -20.70
C MET A 445 -8.47 3.90 -21.18
N THR A 446 -8.49 2.66 -20.71
CA THR A 446 -7.51 1.65 -21.13
C THR A 446 -7.95 0.89 -22.37
N THR A 447 -9.24 0.52 -22.44
CA THR A 447 -9.78 -0.36 -23.50
C THR A 447 -10.79 0.31 -24.43
N GLY A 448 -11.16 1.57 -24.15
CA GLY A 448 -12.14 2.32 -24.93
C GLY A 448 -11.59 2.85 -26.27
N PRO A 449 -12.45 3.52 -27.06
CA PRO A 449 -12.13 3.96 -28.42
C PRO A 449 -10.99 4.98 -28.52
N ALA A 450 -10.78 5.77 -27.46
CA ALA A 450 -9.73 6.78 -27.34
C ALA A 450 -8.81 6.42 -26.16
N ALA A 451 -8.19 5.25 -26.25
CA ALA A 451 -7.38 4.70 -25.18
C ALA A 451 -6.20 5.62 -24.80
N ARG A 452 -6.08 5.87 -23.50
CA ARG A 452 -5.08 6.66 -22.79
C ARG A 452 -4.57 5.90 -21.56
N PRO A 453 -3.93 4.72 -21.73
CA PRO A 453 -3.41 3.91 -20.63
C PRO A 453 -2.32 4.62 -19.82
N ASP A 454 -1.72 5.68 -20.37
CA ASP A 454 -0.79 6.56 -19.69
C ASP A 454 -1.41 7.32 -18.51
N ILE A 455 -2.72 7.59 -18.55
CA ILE A 455 -3.43 8.32 -17.49
C ILE A 455 -3.66 7.47 -16.22
N PRO A 456 -4.26 6.26 -16.27
CA PRO A 456 -4.37 5.42 -15.09
C PRO A 456 -3.00 5.03 -14.54
N PHE A 457 -2.02 4.78 -15.42
CA PHE A 457 -0.63 4.51 -15.03
C PHE A 457 -0.04 5.67 -14.22
N PHE A 458 -0.07 6.88 -14.77
CA PHE A 458 0.38 8.09 -14.08
C PHE A 458 -0.37 8.31 -12.76
N GLY A 459 -1.69 8.11 -12.77
CA GLY A 459 -2.57 8.49 -11.67
C GLY A 459 -2.23 7.75 -10.38
N ASP A 460 -2.00 6.44 -10.45
CA ASP A 460 -1.67 5.64 -9.27
C ASP A 460 -0.23 5.88 -8.81
N TRP A 461 0.73 6.07 -9.73
CA TRP A 461 2.09 6.51 -9.38
C TRP A 461 2.07 7.87 -8.69
N CYS A 462 1.20 8.79 -9.11
CA CYS A 462 1.05 10.12 -8.52
C CYS A 462 0.62 10.02 -7.06
N VAL A 463 -0.39 9.21 -6.77
CA VAL A 463 -0.87 8.99 -5.40
C VAL A 463 0.16 8.24 -4.56
N ARG A 464 0.87 7.24 -5.11
CA ARG A 464 2.03 6.62 -4.44
C ARG A 464 3.05 7.68 -4.02
N GLY A 465 3.40 8.59 -4.92
CA GLY A 465 4.33 9.69 -4.65
C GLY A 465 3.83 10.63 -3.55
N MET A 466 2.53 10.95 -3.54
CA MET A 466 1.93 11.76 -2.47
C MET A 466 2.04 11.08 -1.10
N ILE A 467 1.69 9.80 -1.00
CA ILE A 467 1.73 9.04 0.26
C ILE A 467 3.17 8.89 0.76
N ALA A 468 4.11 8.57 -0.14
CA ALA A 468 5.53 8.47 0.18
C ALA A 468 6.13 9.77 0.74
N HIS A 469 5.50 10.93 0.44
CA HIS A 469 5.92 12.25 0.89
C HIS A 469 4.95 12.88 1.91
N GLY A 470 4.24 12.03 2.67
CA GLY A 470 3.51 12.42 3.88
C GLY A 470 2.08 12.93 3.69
N VAL A 471 1.52 12.87 2.47
CA VAL A 471 0.08 13.11 2.28
C VAL A 471 -0.70 11.97 2.97
N PRO A 472 -1.52 12.25 3.99
CA PRO A 472 -2.06 11.20 4.87
C PRO A 472 -3.33 10.56 4.32
N VAL A 473 -3.22 9.90 3.17
CA VAL A 473 -4.32 9.14 2.56
C VAL A 473 -4.48 7.80 3.25
N ASN A 474 -5.67 7.52 3.78
CA ASN A 474 -6.02 6.22 4.37
C ASN A 474 -7.40 5.71 3.92
N THR A 475 -8.21 6.54 3.27
CA THR A 475 -9.59 6.19 2.92
C THR A 475 -9.77 6.24 1.42
N VAL A 476 -10.40 5.22 0.84
CA VAL A 476 -10.72 5.16 -0.59
C VAL A 476 -12.22 5.02 -0.82
N ALA A 477 -12.75 5.72 -1.81
CA ALA A 477 -14.14 5.63 -2.26
C ALA A 477 -14.17 5.30 -3.75
N ASP A 478 -15.10 4.44 -4.16
CA ASP A 478 -15.40 4.26 -5.59
C ASP A 478 -16.10 5.53 -6.11
N ALA A 479 -15.57 6.11 -7.19
CA ALA A 479 -16.19 7.27 -7.84
C ALA A 479 -17.67 7.04 -8.21
N ARG A 480 -18.06 5.80 -8.53
CA ARG A 480 -19.45 5.43 -8.83
C ARG A 480 -20.38 5.66 -7.63
N ASP A 481 -19.87 5.46 -6.43
CA ASP A 481 -20.66 5.53 -5.20
C ASP A 481 -20.69 6.97 -4.63
N LEU A 482 -19.87 7.89 -5.17
CA LEU A 482 -19.75 9.28 -4.72
C LEU A 482 -21.09 10.03 -4.63
N PRO A 483 -22.02 9.95 -5.60
CA PRO A 483 -23.30 10.66 -5.51
C PRO A 483 -24.10 10.25 -4.27
N ALA A 484 -24.15 8.95 -3.95
CA ALA A 484 -24.85 8.45 -2.77
C ALA A 484 -24.15 8.89 -1.47
N ILE A 485 -22.82 8.87 -1.45
CA ILE A 485 -22.03 9.30 -0.30
C ILE A 485 -22.27 10.79 -0.01
N LEU A 486 -22.37 11.63 -1.04
CA LEU A 486 -22.60 13.08 -0.91
C LEU A 486 -23.98 13.45 -0.35
N GLU A 487 -24.95 12.55 -0.39
CA GLU A 487 -26.25 12.72 0.30
C GLU A 487 -26.16 12.46 1.81
N THR A 488 -25.01 11.96 2.28
CA THR A 488 -24.69 11.79 3.70
C THR A 488 -23.80 12.92 4.21
N ALA A 489 -23.65 13.04 5.54
CA ALA A 489 -22.73 14.00 6.15
C ALA A 489 -21.28 13.48 6.27
N ALA A 490 -20.98 12.26 5.79
CA ALA A 490 -19.74 11.55 6.10
C ALA A 490 -18.46 12.26 5.62
N LEU A 491 -18.55 13.05 4.55
CA LEU A 491 -17.40 13.74 3.93
C LEU A 491 -17.22 15.19 4.40
N SER A 492 -18.05 15.70 5.31
CA SER A 492 -18.01 17.12 5.74
C SER A 492 -16.62 17.55 6.25
N GLY A 493 -15.87 16.59 6.80
CA GLY A 493 -14.56 16.79 7.38
C GLY A 493 -13.37 16.54 6.45
N SER A 494 -13.61 16.04 5.25
CA SER A 494 -12.56 15.45 4.42
C SER A 494 -12.21 16.33 3.22
N VAL A 495 -10.96 16.23 2.78
CA VAL A 495 -10.52 16.67 1.45
C VAL A 495 -10.70 15.49 0.50
N LEU A 496 -11.42 15.71 -0.61
CA LEU A 496 -11.53 14.71 -1.67
C LEU A 496 -10.34 14.84 -2.61
N LEU A 497 -9.51 13.79 -2.65
CA LEU A 497 -8.41 13.63 -3.60
C LEU A 497 -8.91 12.84 -4.81
N ALA A 498 -8.80 13.38 -6.02
CA ALA A 498 -9.27 12.70 -7.24
C ALA A 498 -8.43 13.07 -8.46
N PRO A 499 -8.30 12.21 -9.48
CA PRO A 499 -7.67 12.61 -10.73
C PRO A 499 -8.56 13.60 -11.49
N ALA A 500 -7.93 14.52 -12.22
CA ALA A 500 -8.61 15.50 -13.05
C ALA A 500 -9.10 14.85 -14.36
N LEU A 501 -10.28 14.26 -14.35
CA LEU A 501 -10.88 13.60 -15.51
C LEU A 501 -12.14 14.30 -15.98
N LYS A 502 -12.39 14.27 -17.29
CA LYS A 502 -13.66 14.68 -17.90
C LYS A 502 -14.62 13.48 -17.95
N ASP A 503 -15.12 13.07 -16.79
CA ASP A 503 -16.02 11.94 -16.62
C ASP A 503 -17.31 12.32 -15.88
N ALA A 504 -18.12 11.32 -15.54
CA ALA A 504 -19.35 11.52 -14.76
C ALA A 504 -19.10 11.95 -13.30
N THR A 505 -17.88 11.78 -12.78
CA THR A 505 -17.50 12.09 -11.40
C THR A 505 -17.25 13.58 -11.21
N LEU A 506 -16.66 14.25 -12.21
CA LEU A 506 -16.27 15.66 -12.13
C LEU A 506 -17.40 16.60 -11.66
N PRO A 507 -18.64 16.54 -12.17
CA PRO A 507 -19.73 17.39 -11.68
C PRO A 507 -20.03 17.22 -10.19
N HIS A 508 -19.90 16.01 -9.65
CA HIS A 508 -20.13 15.73 -8.23
C HIS A 508 -19.02 16.32 -7.34
N LEU A 509 -17.76 16.24 -7.79
CA LEU A 509 -16.64 16.87 -7.10
C LEU A 509 -16.79 18.40 -7.08
N LEU A 510 -17.16 19.01 -8.20
CA LEU A 510 -17.39 20.45 -8.28
C LEU A 510 -18.56 20.88 -7.39
N CYS A 511 -19.67 20.14 -7.40
CA CYS A 511 -20.81 20.38 -6.52
C CYS A 511 -20.43 20.30 -5.04
N PHE A 512 -19.58 19.34 -4.65
CA PHE A 512 -19.07 19.24 -3.28
C PHE A 512 -18.25 20.49 -2.89
N ALA A 513 -17.36 20.96 -3.76
CA ALA A 513 -16.58 22.18 -3.52
C ALA A 513 -17.48 23.44 -3.45
N GLU A 514 -18.47 23.54 -4.33
CA GLU A 514 -19.46 24.63 -4.34
C GLU A 514 -20.33 24.66 -3.07
N ARG A 515 -20.55 23.52 -2.41
CA ARG A 515 -21.30 23.41 -1.14
C ARG A 515 -20.44 23.62 0.11
N GLY A 516 -19.17 24.00 -0.03
CA GLY A 516 -18.28 24.25 1.11
C GLY A 516 -17.21 23.18 1.35
N GLY A 517 -17.21 22.10 0.57
CA GLY A 517 -16.21 21.04 0.66
C GLY A 517 -14.86 21.42 0.05
N ASN A 518 -13.83 20.62 0.33
CA ASN A 518 -12.49 20.80 -0.22
C ASN A 518 -12.14 19.67 -1.19
N VAL A 519 -11.66 20.01 -2.38
CA VAL A 519 -11.26 19.07 -3.41
C VAL A 519 -9.83 19.36 -3.85
N LEU A 520 -9.00 18.32 -3.90
CA LEU A 520 -7.66 18.36 -4.50
C LEU A 520 -7.65 17.44 -5.73
N LEU A 521 -7.55 18.04 -6.91
CA LEU A 521 -7.45 17.32 -8.17
C LEU A 521 -5.98 17.08 -8.54
N TYR A 522 -5.68 15.98 -9.24
CA TYR A 522 -4.34 15.72 -9.77
C TYR A 522 -4.30 15.29 -11.23
N GLY A 523 -3.26 15.69 -11.95
CA GLY A 523 -3.03 15.28 -13.34
C GLY A 523 -3.25 16.36 -14.40
N PRO A 524 -3.13 16.02 -15.70
CA PRO A 524 -3.24 16.98 -16.78
C PRO A 524 -4.65 17.59 -16.89
N LEU A 525 -4.73 18.87 -17.26
CA LEU A 525 -6.02 19.57 -17.45
C LEU A 525 -6.41 19.76 -18.92
N ARG A 526 -5.57 19.32 -19.86
CA ARG A 526 -5.77 19.50 -21.31
C ARG A 526 -7.17 19.10 -21.78
N ASP A 527 -7.70 18.00 -21.25
CA ASP A 527 -9.00 17.46 -21.63
C ASP A 527 -10.17 17.97 -20.74
N CYS A 528 -9.89 18.88 -19.81
CA CYS A 528 -10.81 19.38 -18.79
C CYS A 528 -11.03 20.90 -18.87
N PRO A 529 -11.67 21.43 -19.93
CA PRO A 529 -11.82 22.88 -20.16
C PRO A 529 -12.55 23.61 -19.02
N ARG A 530 -13.49 22.94 -18.35
CA ARG A 530 -14.19 23.51 -17.19
C ARG A 530 -13.25 23.73 -16.00
N LEU A 531 -12.27 22.84 -15.78
CA LEU A 531 -11.29 23.00 -14.72
C LEU A 531 -10.28 24.10 -15.04
N LEU A 532 -9.87 24.21 -16.31
CA LEU A 532 -9.04 25.32 -16.79
C LEU A 532 -9.72 26.67 -16.55
N GLU A 533 -11.00 26.80 -16.92
CA GLU A 533 -11.80 28.00 -16.65
C GLU A 533 -11.90 28.31 -15.15
N LEU A 534 -12.26 27.32 -14.33
CA LEU A 534 -12.43 27.50 -12.90
C LEU A 534 -11.13 27.89 -12.19
N LEU A 535 -10.00 27.31 -12.58
CA LEU A 535 -8.69 27.59 -12.00
C LEU A 535 -7.96 28.75 -12.68
N HIS A 536 -8.58 29.38 -13.68
CA HIS A 536 -8.01 30.47 -14.48
C HIS A 536 -6.65 30.09 -15.11
N LEU A 537 -6.63 28.92 -15.73
CA LEU A 537 -5.49 28.34 -16.43
C LEU A 537 -5.78 28.22 -17.94
N VAL A 538 -4.72 28.27 -18.74
CA VAL A 538 -4.72 27.97 -20.18
C VAL A 538 -3.64 26.94 -20.49
N VAL A 539 -3.74 26.30 -21.65
CA VAL A 539 -2.82 25.25 -22.09
C VAL A 539 -1.93 25.80 -23.22
N HIS A 540 -0.63 25.67 -23.04
CA HIS A 540 0.42 26.04 -23.98
C HIS A 540 1.11 24.81 -24.57
N GLU A 541 2.25 25.00 -25.24
CA GLU A 541 3.08 23.90 -25.72
C GLU A 541 3.58 23.03 -24.55
N ASP A 542 3.69 21.72 -24.80
CA ASP A 542 4.20 20.77 -23.82
C ASP A 542 5.68 21.01 -23.53
N LEU A 543 6.05 20.98 -22.25
CA LEU A 543 7.44 20.99 -21.79
C LEU A 543 7.77 19.70 -21.04
N GLU A 544 9.03 19.25 -21.14
CA GLU A 544 9.60 18.14 -20.39
C GLU A 544 11.08 18.42 -20.03
N GLY A 545 11.62 17.69 -19.06
CA GLY A 545 13.00 17.84 -18.58
C GLY A 545 13.11 18.31 -17.12
N ASP A 546 14.18 19.02 -16.81
CA ASP A 546 14.45 19.57 -15.48
C ASP A 546 14.04 21.06 -15.44
N PHE A 547 13.29 21.46 -14.43
CA PHE A 547 12.73 22.80 -14.26
C PHE A 547 13.12 23.34 -12.89
N ARG A 548 13.21 24.66 -12.71
CA ARG A 548 13.35 25.21 -11.36
C ARG A 548 11.99 25.61 -10.79
N ALA A 549 11.70 25.13 -9.59
CA ALA A 549 10.48 25.42 -8.89
C ALA A 549 10.60 26.75 -8.13
N ASP A 550 9.56 27.56 -8.25
CA ASP A 550 9.37 28.77 -7.44
C ASP A 550 8.32 28.44 -6.39
N CYS A 551 8.72 27.59 -5.43
CA CYS A 551 7.88 27.12 -4.34
C CYS A 551 8.68 27.24 -3.03
N PRO A 552 8.56 28.36 -2.29
CA PRO A 552 9.41 28.67 -1.13
C PRO A 552 9.33 27.68 0.05
N ALA A 553 8.44 26.69 -0.01
CA ALA A 553 8.13 25.75 1.07
C ALA A 553 8.62 24.31 0.83
N VAL A 554 9.33 24.04 -0.29
CA VAL A 554 9.89 22.71 -0.62
C VAL A 554 11.41 22.78 -0.72
N GLY A 555 12.08 21.61 -0.75
CA GLY A 555 13.54 21.46 -0.78
C GLY A 555 14.25 22.01 -2.01
N PRO A 556 15.14 21.27 -2.68
CA PRO A 556 16.03 21.81 -3.72
C PRO A 556 15.30 22.60 -4.82
N ASP A 557 16.00 23.44 -5.57
CA ASP A 557 15.37 24.32 -6.54
C ASP A 557 14.84 23.59 -7.80
N LEU A 558 15.13 22.30 -8.04
CA LEU A 558 14.80 21.62 -9.29
C LEU A 558 13.66 20.61 -9.16
N ILE A 559 12.89 20.42 -10.20
CA ILE A 559 11.92 19.34 -10.36
C ILE A 559 12.06 18.72 -11.74
N ARG A 560 11.98 17.39 -11.82
CA ARG A 560 12.05 16.65 -13.08
C ARG A 560 10.66 16.26 -13.56
N HIS A 561 10.45 16.37 -14.86
CA HIS A 561 9.22 15.97 -15.53
C HIS A 561 9.52 15.09 -16.74
N HIS A 562 8.97 13.88 -16.73
CA HIS A 562 9.02 12.95 -17.85
C HIS A 562 7.61 12.75 -18.40
N SER A 563 7.36 13.30 -19.59
CA SER A 563 6.03 13.35 -20.20
C SER A 563 5.39 11.97 -20.38
N LEU A 564 6.21 10.97 -20.75
CA LEU A 564 5.80 9.56 -20.90
C LEU A 564 5.17 8.99 -19.62
N LEU A 565 5.73 9.30 -18.44
CA LEU A 565 5.25 8.78 -17.16
C LEU A 565 4.20 9.69 -16.50
N SER A 566 3.97 10.88 -17.07
CA SER A 566 3.22 11.97 -16.43
C SER A 566 1.88 12.31 -17.09
N GLY A 567 1.37 11.42 -17.95
CA GLY A 567 0.13 11.62 -18.69
C GLY A 567 0.21 12.73 -19.75
N GLY A 568 1.42 12.99 -20.28
CA GLY A 568 1.73 14.09 -21.18
C GLY A 568 2.63 15.16 -20.55
N GLY A 569 3.07 16.12 -21.36
CA GLY A 569 3.97 17.20 -20.93
C GLY A 569 3.30 18.25 -20.04
N TRP A 570 4.11 19.17 -19.51
CA TRP A 570 3.64 20.34 -18.76
C TRP A 570 3.22 21.46 -19.70
N ALA A 571 1.94 21.80 -19.66
CA ALA A 571 1.34 22.74 -20.60
C ALA A 571 0.55 23.86 -19.92
N GLU A 572 0.12 23.66 -18.69
CA GLU A 572 -0.76 24.57 -17.97
C GLU A 572 -0.01 25.84 -17.54
N THR A 573 -0.60 27.01 -17.82
CA THR A 573 -0.12 28.32 -17.38
C THR A 573 -1.28 29.14 -16.84
N PRO A 574 -1.05 30.12 -15.94
CA PRO A 574 -2.06 31.11 -15.62
C PRO A 574 -2.56 31.79 -16.90
N ALA A 575 -3.87 32.00 -16.99
CA ALA A 575 -4.44 32.81 -18.06
C ALA A 575 -3.94 34.27 -17.92
N PRO A 576 -3.71 35.00 -19.04
CA PRO A 576 -3.39 36.42 -18.97
C PRO A 576 -4.51 37.18 -18.25
N ASP A 577 -4.16 38.17 -17.43
CA ASP A 577 -5.12 39.15 -16.93
C ASP A 577 -5.68 39.93 -18.13
N THR A 578 -6.76 39.42 -18.70
CA THR A 578 -7.63 40.20 -19.58
C THR A 578 -8.65 40.88 -18.68
N ASP A 579 -9.11 42.07 -19.03
CA ASP A 579 -10.18 42.80 -18.33
C ASP A 579 -11.52 42.01 -18.20
N ALA A 580 -11.55 40.74 -18.61
CA ALA A 580 -12.64 39.79 -18.46
C ALA A 580 -12.49 39.00 -17.14
N GLU A 581 -13.16 39.52 -16.10
CA GLU A 581 -13.81 38.76 -15.04
C GLU A 581 -13.00 37.66 -14.32
N VAL A 582 -11.97 38.04 -13.55
CA VAL A 582 -11.88 37.46 -12.20
C VAL A 582 -12.99 38.17 -11.40
N PRO A 583 -14.10 37.51 -11.03
CA PRO A 583 -15.19 38.17 -10.32
C PRO A 583 -14.62 38.84 -9.07
N ALA A 584 -14.99 40.11 -8.82
CA ALA A 584 -14.49 40.86 -7.67
C ALA A 584 -14.68 40.04 -6.37
N GLY A 585 -13.57 39.56 -5.79
CA GLY A 585 -13.55 38.70 -4.61
C GLY A 585 -13.07 37.25 -4.82
N ALA A 586 -12.85 36.78 -6.05
CA ALA A 586 -12.25 35.47 -6.30
C ALA A 586 -10.72 35.52 -6.12
N GLN A 587 -10.22 34.97 -5.01
CA GLN A 587 -8.79 34.74 -4.81
C GLN A 587 -8.39 33.41 -5.47
N VAL A 588 -7.54 33.49 -6.50
CA VAL A 588 -6.82 32.34 -7.08
C VAL A 588 -5.35 32.49 -6.72
N SER A 589 -4.73 31.41 -6.26
CA SER A 589 -3.30 31.36 -5.97
C SER A 589 -2.65 30.24 -6.76
N TYR A 590 -1.40 30.45 -7.18
CA TYR A 590 -0.66 29.54 -8.04
C TYR A 590 0.70 29.19 -7.42
N GLY A 591 1.10 27.94 -7.55
CA GLY A 591 2.50 27.52 -7.47
C GLY A 591 3.09 27.45 -8.87
N HIS A 592 4.31 27.96 -9.05
CA HIS A 592 4.94 28.05 -10.37
C HIS A 592 6.21 27.22 -10.46
N VAL A 593 6.46 26.68 -11.65
CA VAL A 593 7.80 26.27 -12.09
C VAL A 593 8.21 27.14 -13.26
N THR A 594 9.48 27.50 -13.30
CA THR A 594 10.09 28.18 -14.44
C THR A 594 10.93 27.17 -15.20
N ALA A 595 10.62 27.01 -16.49
CA ALA A 595 11.36 26.18 -17.41
C ALA A 595 12.65 26.86 -17.82
N TYR A 596 13.74 26.16 -17.58
CA TYR A 596 15.06 26.58 -17.99
C TYR A 596 15.56 25.63 -19.07
N GLN A 597 16.15 26.19 -20.12
CA GLN A 597 16.68 25.39 -21.21
C GLN A 597 18.01 24.79 -20.74
N GLN A 598 18.09 23.46 -20.71
CA GLN A 598 19.30 22.75 -20.29
C GLN A 598 20.41 22.96 -21.33
N VAL A 599 21.49 23.64 -20.95
CA VAL A 599 22.75 23.68 -21.73
C VAL A 599 23.61 22.52 -21.24
N ALA A 600 23.39 21.33 -21.82
CA ALA A 600 24.11 20.08 -21.54
C ALA A 600 24.05 19.57 -20.08
N TRP A 601 23.81 18.27 -19.92
CA TRP A 601 23.97 17.55 -18.64
C TRP A 601 25.44 17.58 -18.23
N ASN A 602 25.70 18.04 -17.00
CA ASN A 602 26.99 17.88 -16.33
C ASN A 602 26.72 17.19 -14.98
N PRO A 603 27.53 16.21 -14.52
CA PRO A 603 27.35 15.58 -13.21
C PRO A 603 27.65 16.52 -12.03
N GLU A 604 28.32 17.65 -12.28
CA GLU A 604 28.62 18.71 -11.32
C GLU A 604 27.45 19.71 -11.21
N PRO A 605 27.21 20.34 -10.03
CA PRO A 605 26.21 21.38 -9.88
C PRO A 605 26.58 22.62 -10.72
N MET A 606 26.14 22.64 -11.98
CA MET A 606 26.27 23.79 -12.86
C MET A 606 25.05 24.71 -12.79
N GLU A 607 25.31 26.01 -12.87
CA GLU A 607 24.31 27.06 -13.01
C GLU A 607 23.38 26.75 -14.20
N VAL A 608 22.09 26.62 -13.90
CA VAL A 608 21.04 26.49 -14.89
C VAL A 608 20.95 27.80 -15.70
N ASN A 609 21.36 27.77 -16.97
CA ASN A 609 21.45 28.96 -17.80
C ASN A 609 20.03 29.51 -18.12
N ALA A 610 19.78 30.76 -17.76
CA ALA A 610 18.45 31.37 -17.60
C ALA A 610 17.67 31.71 -18.89
N GLN A 611 17.95 31.07 -20.03
CA GLN A 611 17.72 31.71 -21.33
C GLN A 611 16.32 31.57 -21.96
N SER A 612 15.42 30.67 -21.50
CA SER A 612 14.08 30.51 -22.14
C SER A 612 12.91 31.24 -21.47
N GLY A 613 12.97 31.53 -20.17
CA GLY A 613 11.95 32.31 -19.43
C GLY A 613 10.50 31.76 -19.40
N ARG A 614 10.23 30.56 -19.95
CA ARG A 614 8.88 29.99 -20.02
C ARG A 614 8.43 29.48 -18.65
N ARG A 615 7.23 29.81 -18.18
CA ARG A 615 6.68 29.34 -16.89
C ARG A 615 5.54 28.35 -17.09
N ARG A 616 5.36 27.41 -16.16
CA ARG A 616 4.22 26.50 -16.07
C ARG A 616 3.66 26.51 -14.64
N ALA A 617 2.35 26.32 -14.51
CA ALA A 617 1.71 26.13 -13.21
C ALA A 617 1.85 24.67 -12.79
N VAL A 618 2.28 24.44 -11.54
CA VAL A 618 2.34 23.07 -10.95
C VAL A 618 1.25 22.83 -9.93
N SER A 619 0.72 23.89 -9.36
CA SER A 619 -0.44 23.85 -8.49
C SER A 619 -1.26 25.12 -8.65
N ALA A 620 -2.56 25.00 -8.40
CA ALA A 620 -3.47 26.13 -8.33
C ALA A 620 -4.56 25.82 -7.31
N TRP A 621 -5.10 26.85 -6.67
CA TRP A 621 -6.33 26.69 -5.91
C TRP A 621 -7.20 27.95 -5.96
N ARG A 622 -8.50 27.73 -5.81
CA ARG A 622 -9.52 28.77 -5.83
C ARG A 622 -10.57 28.50 -4.75
N ARG A 623 -11.04 29.57 -4.11
CA ARG A 623 -12.25 29.55 -3.27
C ARG A 623 -13.50 29.58 -4.15
N MET A 624 -14.37 28.60 -3.95
CA MET A 624 -15.66 28.46 -4.62
C MET A 624 -16.73 29.30 -3.92
N PRO A 625 -17.86 29.63 -4.59
CA PRO A 625 -18.88 30.53 -4.04
C PRO A 625 -19.45 30.14 -2.66
N GLY A 626 -19.62 28.84 -2.37
CA GLY A 626 -20.06 28.37 -1.04
C GLY A 626 -18.95 28.24 0.00
N GLY A 627 -17.77 28.78 -0.26
CA GLY A 627 -16.66 28.86 0.70
C GLY A 627 -15.67 27.70 0.66
N GLY A 628 -16.00 26.61 -0.04
CA GLY A 628 -15.14 25.46 -0.27
C GLY A 628 -13.96 25.78 -1.18
N LEU A 629 -12.97 24.90 -1.22
CA LEU A 629 -11.74 25.11 -1.99
C LEU A 629 -11.60 24.05 -3.08
N LEU A 630 -11.42 24.50 -4.32
CA LEU A 630 -11.01 23.67 -5.45
C LEU A 630 -9.52 23.89 -5.66
N ALA A 631 -8.72 22.85 -5.42
CA ALA A 631 -7.30 22.84 -5.68
C ALA A 631 -6.93 21.81 -6.73
N TRP A 632 -5.77 22.01 -7.34
CA TRP A 632 -5.22 21.15 -8.35
C TRP A 632 -3.70 21.11 -8.26
N VAL A 633 -3.13 19.94 -8.54
CA VAL A 633 -1.70 19.74 -8.80
C VAL A 633 -1.51 19.02 -10.12
N ARG A 634 -0.55 19.48 -10.93
CA ARG A 634 -0.28 18.82 -12.22
C ARG A 634 0.27 17.40 -12.05
N GLY A 635 1.02 17.20 -10.96
CA GLY A 635 1.85 16.02 -10.75
C GLY A 635 3.04 15.97 -11.71
N SER A 636 4.04 15.19 -11.33
CA SER A 636 5.18 14.89 -12.17
C SER A 636 5.74 13.54 -11.79
N GLN A 637 5.83 12.64 -12.75
CA GLN A 637 6.54 11.39 -12.56
C GLN A 637 7.86 11.42 -13.31
N ALA A 638 8.89 10.99 -12.60
CA ALA A 638 10.24 10.88 -13.09
C ALA A 638 10.87 9.67 -12.43
N THR A 639 11.98 9.21 -12.99
CA THR A 639 12.74 8.11 -12.41
C THR A 639 14.24 8.38 -12.47
N ALA A 640 14.97 7.87 -11.48
CA ALA A 640 16.42 7.89 -11.46
C ALA A 640 17.05 7.15 -12.66
N GLU A 641 16.35 6.14 -13.20
CA GLU A 641 16.80 5.37 -14.37
C GLU A 641 16.83 6.19 -15.67
N TYR A 642 16.03 7.26 -15.74
CA TYR A 642 15.89 8.04 -16.96
C TYR A 642 17.03 9.04 -17.10
N ASN A 643 17.86 8.82 -18.12
CA ASN A 643 18.88 9.78 -18.55
C ASN A 643 18.37 10.56 -19.78
N PRO A 644 18.09 11.87 -19.66
CA PRO A 644 17.59 12.67 -20.78
C PRO A 644 18.58 12.80 -21.95
N GLN A 645 19.89 12.57 -21.75
CA GLN A 645 20.89 12.62 -22.82
C GLN A 645 21.09 11.29 -23.56
N ALA A 646 20.72 10.19 -22.92
CA ALA A 646 20.81 8.86 -23.46
C ALA A 646 19.55 8.10 -23.04
N PRO A 647 18.38 8.51 -23.55
CA PRO A 647 17.12 7.91 -23.15
C PRO A 647 17.15 6.42 -23.49
N GLY A 648 17.01 5.61 -22.46
CA GLY A 648 16.78 4.18 -22.57
C GLY A 648 15.37 3.85 -22.08
N PRO A 649 14.88 2.63 -22.34
CA PRO A 649 13.65 2.16 -21.73
C PRO A 649 13.76 2.23 -20.22
N VAL A 650 12.69 2.70 -19.58
CA VAL A 650 12.50 2.50 -18.13
C VAL A 650 12.43 0.99 -17.89
N LYS A 651 13.24 0.50 -16.96
CA LYS A 651 13.35 -0.92 -16.63
C LYS A 651 12.91 -1.12 -15.18
N GLY A 652 13.08 -2.35 -14.69
CA GLY A 652 12.82 -2.68 -13.30
C GLY A 652 11.34 -2.95 -12.97
N PRO A 653 11.10 -3.41 -11.73
CA PRO A 653 9.76 -3.70 -11.24
C PRO A 653 8.97 -2.46 -10.81
N ARG A 654 9.64 -1.31 -10.60
CA ARG A 654 9.02 -0.08 -10.10
C ARG A 654 9.82 1.15 -10.53
N LEU A 655 9.22 2.34 -10.42
CA LEU A 655 9.94 3.60 -10.61
C LEU A 655 10.81 3.92 -9.39
N GLU A 656 12.10 4.15 -9.63
CA GLU A 656 13.01 4.69 -8.61
C GLU A 656 12.87 6.21 -8.49
N ASP A 657 12.75 6.72 -7.26
CA ASP A 657 12.67 8.16 -7.01
C ASP A 657 13.97 8.88 -7.45
N PRO A 658 13.88 10.03 -8.14
CA PRO A 658 15.05 10.86 -8.43
C PRO A 658 15.79 11.28 -7.15
N ASP A 659 17.06 11.65 -7.28
CA ASP A 659 17.87 12.12 -6.14
C ASP A 659 17.20 13.30 -5.41
N PRO A 660 16.75 13.11 -4.15
CA PRO A 660 16.01 14.11 -3.39
C PRO A 660 16.87 15.29 -2.92
N GLN A 661 18.21 15.19 -2.98
CA GLN A 661 19.09 16.34 -2.75
C GLN A 661 19.12 17.28 -3.96
N ARG A 662 18.78 16.77 -5.15
CA ARG A 662 18.80 17.52 -6.40
C ARG A 662 17.41 17.88 -6.89
N PHE A 663 16.42 17.01 -6.71
CA PHE A 663 15.07 17.16 -7.27
C PHE A 663 14.00 17.12 -6.18
N ILE A 664 13.05 18.05 -6.26
CA ILE A 664 11.82 18.05 -5.47
C ILE A 664 10.99 16.83 -5.88
N PRO A 665 10.65 15.96 -4.93
CA PRO A 665 9.66 14.93 -5.18
C PRO A 665 8.29 15.57 -5.43
N ALA A 666 7.63 15.21 -6.53
CA ALA A 666 6.36 15.84 -6.92
C ALA A 666 5.24 15.68 -5.87
N GLY A 667 5.33 14.65 -5.01
CA GLY A 667 4.43 14.45 -3.88
C GLY A 667 4.47 15.60 -2.86
N GLU A 668 5.61 16.27 -2.68
CA GLU A 668 5.74 17.41 -1.75
C GLU A 668 4.88 18.61 -2.19
N ILE A 669 4.75 18.83 -3.50
CA ILE A 669 3.89 19.91 -4.05
C ILE A 669 2.42 19.65 -3.68
N ALA A 670 1.99 18.39 -3.68
CA ALA A 670 0.66 18.01 -3.22
C ALA A 670 0.49 18.29 -1.73
N GLY A 671 1.49 17.96 -0.89
CA GLY A 671 1.49 18.27 0.55
C GLY A 671 1.38 19.77 0.84
N VAL A 672 2.12 20.61 0.11
CA VAL A 672 2.04 22.08 0.24
C VAL A 672 0.66 22.59 -0.21
N THR A 673 0.14 22.09 -1.31
CA THR A 673 -1.18 22.48 -1.83
C THR A 673 -2.29 22.06 -0.87
N LEU A 674 -2.19 20.88 -0.28
CA LEU A 674 -3.09 20.38 0.76
C LEU A 674 -3.07 21.26 2.02
N GLY A 675 -1.90 21.83 2.36
CA GLY A 675 -1.76 22.83 3.42
C GLY A 675 -2.67 24.04 3.22
N SER A 676 -2.86 24.48 1.97
CA SER A 676 -3.79 25.57 1.63
C SER A 676 -5.27 25.18 1.83
N LEU A 677 -5.57 23.88 1.88
CA LEU A 677 -6.90 23.33 2.17
C LEU A 677 -7.15 23.12 3.68
N GLY A 678 -6.20 23.52 4.54
CA GLY A 678 -6.33 23.42 6.00
C GLY A 678 -5.81 22.11 6.60
N LEU A 679 -5.05 21.32 5.84
CA LEU A 679 -4.35 20.12 6.31
C LEU A 679 -2.89 20.16 5.86
N ALA A 680 -1.97 20.34 6.79
CA ALA A 680 -0.53 20.35 6.52
C ALA A 680 0.18 19.26 7.32
N VAL A 681 0.88 18.37 6.62
CA VAL A 681 1.86 17.45 7.18
C VAL A 681 3.15 17.73 6.42
N GLN A 682 4.14 18.32 7.10
CA GLN A 682 5.34 18.87 6.47
C GLN A 682 6.59 18.41 7.20
N PHE A 683 7.67 18.31 6.46
CA PHE A 683 8.99 17.94 6.95
C PHE A 683 10.01 18.99 6.50
N PRO A 684 11.17 19.08 7.16
CA PRO A 684 12.28 19.90 6.71
C PRO A 684 12.63 19.61 5.24
N PRO A 685 13.03 20.64 4.48
CA PRO A 685 13.50 20.45 3.12
C PRO A 685 14.73 19.54 3.05
N GLY A 686 14.86 18.77 1.96
CA GLY A 686 16.06 17.98 1.66
C GLY A 686 16.15 16.61 2.36
N ILE A 687 15.08 16.15 3.01
CA ILE A 687 15.03 14.80 3.58
C ILE A 687 14.87 13.78 2.46
N ALA A 688 15.82 12.84 2.37
CA ALA A 688 15.82 11.89 1.26
C ALA A 688 14.62 10.95 1.22
N LYS A 689 14.14 10.52 2.40
CA LYS A 689 12.95 9.67 2.55
C LYS A 689 12.14 10.20 3.74
N PRO A 690 11.21 11.13 3.51
CA PRO A 690 10.38 11.65 4.59
C PRO A 690 9.52 10.53 5.20
N PRO A 691 8.98 10.74 6.40
CA PRO A 691 8.06 9.79 6.99
C PRO A 691 6.80 9.57 6.17
N VAL A 692 6.36 8.32 6.12
CA VAL A 692 5.00 7.98 5.67
C VAL A 692 4.06 8.13 6.87
N VAL A 693 2.94 8.83 6.66
CA VAL A 693 1.98 9.16 7.72
C VAL A 693 0.57 8.82 7.23
N THR A 694 -0.25 8.25 8.11
CA THR A 694 -1.69 8.10 7.92
C THR A 694 -2.43 8.74 9.08
N ILE A 695 -3.61 9.29 8.80
CA ILE A 695 -4.50 9.85 9.81
C ILE A 695 -5.89 9.28 9.57
N HIS A 696 -6.42 8.51 10.53
CA HIS A 696 -7.76 7.96 10.44
C HIS A 696 -8.63 8.38 11.62
N ARG A 697 -9.95 8.18 11.50
CA ARG A 697 -10.92 8.48 12.55
C ARG A 697 -11.31 7.21 13.29
N HIS A 698 -11.36 7.28 14.61
CA HIS A 698 -11.86 6.23 15.47
C HIS A 698 -12.61 6.84 16.65
N ARG A 699 -13.91 6.56 16.81
CA ARG A 699 -14.74 6.97 17.95
C ARG A 699 -14.53 8.44 18.30
N ASN A 700 -14.74 9.28 17.28
CA ASN A 700 -14.57 10.73 17.32
C ASN A 700 -13.12 11.24 17.57
N SER A 701 -12.14 10.37 17.77
CA SER A 701 -10.71 10.70 17.87
C SER A 701 -9.98 10.60 16.53
N PHE A 702 -8.82 11.23 16.43
CA PHE A 702 -7.90 11.06 15.31
C PHE A 702 -6.78 10.12 15.71
N VAL A 703 -6.42 9.19 14.84
CA VAL A 703 -5.33 8.24 15.07
C VAL A 703 -4.23 8.52 14.05
N PHE A 704 -3.04 8.83 14.55
CA PHE A 704 -1.87 9.17 13.74
C PHE A 704 -0.89 8.00 13.77
N SER A 705 -0.74 7.33 12.64
CA SER A 705 0.30 6.30 12.47
C SER A 705 1.38 6.82 11.54
N GLY A 706 2.64 6.51 11.81
CA GLY A 706 3.71 6.88 10.91
C GLY A 706 5.00 6.11 11.11
N TYR A 707 5.86 6.21 10.11
CA TYR A 707 7.16 5.56 10.07
C TYR A 707 8.18 6.45 9.36
N GLN A 708 9.27 6.73 10.04
CA GLN A 708 10.47 7.33 9.45
C GLN A 708 11.45 6.20 9.13
N ARG A 709 11.79 6.03 7.86
CA ARG A 709 12.87 5.10 7.51
C ARG A 709 14.18 5.62 8.09
N VAL A 710 14.84 4.84 8.94
CA VAL A 710 16.19 5.16 9.41
C VAL A 710 17.15 4.64 8.35
N ASN A 711 17.86 5.55 7.67
CA ASN A 711 18.93 5.17 6.76
C ASN A 711 20.07 4.56 7.59
N LEU A 712 20.11 3.23 7.67
CA LEU A 712 21.33 2.51 7.96
C LEU A 712 21.86 2.05 6.61
N GLU A 713 22.59 2.92 5.91
CA GLU A 713 23.37 2.50 4.75
C GLU A 713 24.31 1.36 5.18
N PRO A 714 24.25 0.16 4.58
CA PRO A 714 25.09 -0.98 5.01
C PRO A 714 26.59 -0.79 4.78
N HIS A 715 27.02 0.32 4.18
CA HIS A 715 28.39 0.53 3.69
C HIS A 715 29.09 1.81 4.16
N GLU A 716 28.45 2.66 4.96
CA GLU A 716 29.17 3.79 5.57
C GLU A 716 30.00 3.33 6.77
N LYS A 717 31.31 3.22 6.56
CA LYS A 717 32.31 2.79 7.55
C LYS A 717 32.53 3.75 8.72
N ASP A 718 31.82 4.87 8.77
CA ASP A 718 32.02 5.90 9.79
C ASP A 718 30.68 6.23 10.45
N ILE A 719 30.40 5.56 11.56
CA ILE A 719 29.32 5.96 12.49
C ILE A 719 29.84 7.18 13.27
N PRO A 720 29.27 8.39 13.13
CA PRO A 720 29.60 9.47 14.06
C PRO A 720 28.96 9.15 15.41
N ILE A 721 29.80 8.98 16.42
CA ILE A 721 29.39 8.91 17.83
C ILE A 721 28.74 10.25 18.19
N ALA A 722 27.46 10.17 18.59
CA ALA A 722 26.60 11.15 19.29
C ALA A 722 27.02 12.64 19.32
N PRO A 723 26.16 13.59 18.89
CA PRO A 723 26.40 15.00 19.18
C PRO A 723 26.20 15.31 20.66
N ALA A 724 27.05 16.21 21.16
CA ALA A 724 27.07 16.71 22.52
C ALA A 724 25.76 17.40 22.92
N GLN A 725 25.47 17.37 24.22
CA GLN A 725 24.30 17.98 24.85
C GLN A 725 24.25 19.49 24.58
N GLY A 726 23.13 19.96 24.01
CA GLY A 726 22.79 21.36 23.88
C GLY A 726 22.67 21.82 22.43
N ALA A 727 21.42 22.00 21.98
CA ALA A 727 20.98 22.46 20.66
C ALA A 727 20.93 21.39 19.53
N ALA A 728 19.72 20.90 19.24
CA ALA A 728 19.13 20.74 17.89
C ALA A 728 17.84 19.91 17.99
N PHE A 729 16.69 20.47 17.59
CA PHE A 729 15.41 19.75 17.47
C PHE A 729 15.28 18.94 16.17
N ALA A 730 16.34 18.89 15.36
CA ALA A 730 16.43 18.12 14.13
C ALA A 730 17.90 17.74 13.88
N THR A 731 18.15 16.46 13.59
CA THR A 731 19.38 15.98 12.95
C THR A 731 18.99 15.41 11.59
N GLU A 732 19.94 15.23 10.65
CA GLU A 732 19.67 14.56 9.37
C GLU A 732 19.03 13.15 9.56
N SER A 733 19.29 12.52 10.70
CA SER A 733 18.73 11.23 11.11
C SER A 733 17.37 11.27 11.82
N CYS A 734 16.86 12.46 12.16
CA CYS A 734 15.57 12.63 12.83
C CYS A 734 14.91 13.98 12.46
N PRO A 735 14.07 14.02 11.42
CA PRO A 735 13.44 15.25 11.00
C PRO A 735 12.32 15.68 11.95
N ALA A 736 12.18 17.00 12.14
CA ALA A 736 11.04 17.58 12.83
C ALA A 736 9.79 17.50 11.94
N LEU A 737 8.75 16.80 12.37
CA LEU A 737 7.45 16.76 11.74
C LEU A 737 6.61 17.97 12.15
N SER A 738 6.06 18.68 11.17
CA SER A 738 5.12 19.77 11.36
C SER A 738 3.71 19.34 10.95
N ILE A 739 2.74 19.40 11.87
CA ILE A 739 1.34 19.04 11.61
C ILE A 739 0.41 20.20 11.94
N SER A 740 -0.48 20.53 11.02
CA SER A 740 -1.56 21.51 11.25
C SER A 740 -2.85 21.00 10.64
N LEU A 741 -3.93 20.99 11.44
CA LEU A 741 -5.24 20.54 11.02
C LEU A 741 -6.30 21.62 11.31
N ARG A 742 -7.48 21.49 10.70
CA ARG A 742 -8.63 22.39 10.93
C ARG A 742 -9.09 22.47 12.39
N PRO A 743 -8.94 21.43 13.25
CA PRO A 743 -9.20 21.59 14.69
C PRO A 743 -8.13 22.35 15.46
N GLY A 744 -6.86 22.31 15.07
CA GLY A 744 -5.75 22.77 15.92
C GLY A 744 -4.42 22.07 15.61
N ALA A 745 -3.39 22.38 16.39
CA ALA A 745 -2.22 21.52 16.52
C ALA A 745 -2.61 20.25 17.30
N PRO A 746 -2.43 19.03 16.76
CA PRO A 746 -2.69 17.81 17.52
C PRO A 746 -1.73 17.71 18.71
N VAL A 747 -2.21 17.19 19.85
CA VAL A 747 -1.36 16.97 21.03
C VAL A 747 -1.22 15.47 21.28
N PHE A 748 -0.02 14.95 21.09
CA PHE A 748 0.31 13.53 21.30
C PHE A 748 0.51 13.25 22.79
N ALA A 749 -0.24 12.28 23.31
CA ALA A 749 -0.15 11.87 24.69
C ALA A 749 1.18 11.17 24.99
N GLY A 750 1.76 11.45 26.15
CA GLY A 750 3.06 10.93 26.56
C GLY A 750 4.26 11.55 25.82
N GLN A 751 4.02 12.51 24.93
CA GLN A 751 5.04 13.21 24.15
C GLN A 751 5.17 14.67 24.60
N SER A 752 6.33 15.27 24.28
CA SER A 752 6.52 16.72 24.36
C SER A 752 6.10 17.34 23.03
N ASN A 753 5.06 18.17 23.04
CA ASN A 753 4.48 18.77 21.84
C ASN A 753 4.89 20.23 21.78
N TRP A 754 5.64 20.67 20.76
CA TRP A 754 5.90 22.10 20.58
C TRP A 754 4.77 22.70 19.73
N VAL A 755 3.95 23.56 20.33
CA VAL A 755 2.83 24.20 19.64
C VAL A 755 3.21 25.63 19.28
N ASP A 756 3.05 25.99 18.00
CA ASP A 756 3.23 27.34 17.46
C ASP A 756 2.00 27.72 16.63
N GLY A 757 1.17 28.64 17.14
CA GLY A 757 -0.08 28.99 16.50
C GLY A 757 -1.03 27.78 16.43
N ASN A 758 -1.27 27.30 15.20
CA ASN A 758 -2.11 26.13 14.87
C ASN A 758 -1.28 24.88 14.51
N ARG A 759 0.03 24.90 14.77
CA ARG A 759 0.98 23.90 14.27
C ARG A 759 1.64 23.16 15.42
N LEU A 760 1.62 21.84 15.35
CA LEU A 760 2.50 20.97 16.12
C LEU A 760 3.84 20.91 15.40
N ILE A 761 4.93 21.14 16.12
CA ILE A 761 6.30 20.78 15.74
C ILE A 761 6.72 19.66 16.68
N TRP A 762 6.97 18.48 16.13
CA TRP A 762 7.30 17.29 16.90
C TRP A 762 8.40 16.51 16.21
N SER A 763 9.39 16.06 16.97
CA SER A 763 10.44 15.21 16.44
C SER A 763 10.06 13.75 16.69
N ALA A 764 10.02 12.95 15.63
CA ALA A 764 9.63 11.55 15.72
C ALA A 764 10.59 10.71 16.58
N THR A 765 11.83 11.18 16.74
CA THR A 765 12.87 10.53 17.53
C THR A 765 13.46 11.57 18.50
N PRO A 766 12.90 11.73 19.71
CA PRO A 766 13.49 12.61 20.70
C PRO A 766 14.91 12.14 21.05
N GLY A 767 15.90 12.97 20.74
CA GLY A 767 17.27 12.99 21.27
C GLY A 767 17.87 11.69 21.83
N THR A 768 17.94 10.64 21.00
CA THR A 768 18.81 9.43 21.06
C THR A 768 18.23 8.02 21.31
N ALA A 769 16.91 7.75 21.43
CA ALA A 769 16.44 6.34 21.56
C ALA A 769 14.96 5.97 21.27
N GLY A 770 14.15 6.82 20.61
CA GLY A 770 12.76 6.45 20.28
C GLY A 770 12.65 5.45 19.11
N PRO A 771 11.61 4.60 19.04
CA PRO A 771 11.37 3.78 17.85
C PRO A 771 11.05 4.69 16.65
N PRO A 772 11.46 4.33 15.42
CA PRO A 772 11.22 5.12 14.21
C PRO A 772 9.77 5.05 13.69
N TRP A 773 8.85 4.54 14.51
CA TRP A 773 7.44 4.38 14.21
C TRP A 773 6.61 4.95 15.35
N TRP A 774 5.38 5.38 15.04
CA TRP A 774 4.43 5.86 16.04
C TRP A 774 2.99 5.48 15.70
N HIS A 775 2.16 5.44 16.75
CA HIS A 775 0.73 5.24 16.68
C HIS A 775 0.08 6.01 17.84
N HIS A 776 -0.49 7.18 17.56
CA HIS A 776 -1.01 8.10 18.58
C HIS A 776 -2.50 8.35 18.41
N VAL A 777 -3.27 8.07 19.47
CA VAL A 777 -4.68 8.46 19.58
C VAL A 777 -4.76 9.88 20.13
N VAL A 778 -5.40 10.76 19.37
CA VAL A 778 -5.46 12.20 19.64
C VAL A 778 -6.90 12.66 19.78
N ARG A 779 -7.19 13.24 20.94
CA ARG A 779 -8.48 13.87 21.25
C ARG A 779 -8.38 15.37 21.46
N ALA A 780 -7.19 15.89 21.80
CA ALA A 780 -6.98 17.30 22.10
C ALA A 780 -6.19 17.99 21.00
N PHE A 781 -6.66 19.17 20.63
CA PHE A 781 -6.06 20.06 19.66
C PHE A 781 -5.92 21.45 20.26
N VAL A 782 -4.77 22.10 20.05
CA VAL A 782 -4.43 23.37 20.69
C VAL A 782 -4.15 24.45 19.66
N ARG A 783 -4.60 25.66 19.97
CA ARG A 783 -4.14 26.90 19.34
C ARG A 783 -3.68 27.88 20.40
N GLN A 784 -2.49 28.44 20.23
CA GLN A 784 -2.00 29.48 21.12
C GLN A 784 -1.14 30.49 20.35
N GLY A 785 -1.30 31.78 20.67
CA GLY A 785 -0.57 32.85 19.99
C GLY A 785 0.92 32.91 20.34
N MET A 786 1.32 32.35 21.48
CA MET A 786 2.72 32.25 21.89
C MET A 786 3.23 30.82 21.71
N PRO A 787 4.34 30.58 21.00
CA PRO A 787 4.94 29.26 20.90
C PRO A 787 5.31 28.68 22.27
N GLY A 788 5.17 27.37 22.45
CA GLY A 788 5.60 26.71 23.68
C GLY A 788 5.34 25.20 23.71
N ALA A 789 5.96 24.55 24.70
CA ALA A 789 5.76 23.14 24.95
C ALA A 789 4.42 22.87 25.65
N VAL A 790 3.62 21.97 25.08
CA VAL A 790 2.40 21.42 25.66
C VAL A 790 2.62 19.93 25.95
N VAL A 791 2.34 19.53 27.18
CA VAL A 791 2.47 18.14 27.62
C VAL A 791 1.07 17.56 27.80
N CYS A 792 0.81 16.39 27.21
CA CYS A 792 -0.43 15.65 27.39
C CYS A 792 -0.16 14.35 28.17
N ARG A 793 -0.86 14.16 29.29
CA ARG A 793 -0.77 12.95 30.11
C ARG A 793 -2.12 12.26 30.21
N ILE A 794 -2.14 10.96 29.95
CA ILE A 794 -3.29 10.12 30.32
C ILE A 794 -3.12 9.74 31.79
N LEU A 795 -4.09 10.12 32.61
CA LEU A 795 -4.08 9.90 34.06
C LEU A 795 -5.00 8.73 34.42
N PRO A 796 -4.73 8.02 35.53
CA PRO A 796 -5.68 7.04 36.04
C PRO A 796 -7.01 7.74 36.40
N PRO A 797 -8.18 7.08 36.20
CA PRO A 797 -9.48 7.72 36.43
C PRO A 797 -9.65 8.21 37.87
N ILE A 798 -9.25 7.41 38.88
CA ILE A 798 -9.27 7.68 40.34
C ILE A 798 -10.57 8.30 40.92
N GLN A 799 -11.64 8.38 40.14
CA GLN A 799 -12.98 8.83 40.50
C GLN A 799 -13.98 7.80 39.99
N HIS A 800 -14.90 7.39 40.87
CA HIS A 800 -15.93 6.42 40.51
C HIS A 800 -16.84 6.96 39.41
N GLY A 801 -17.10 6.14 38.38
CA GLY A 801 -17.98 6.49 37.26
C GLY A 801 -17.27 7.05 36.02
N TYR A 802 -15.96 7.34 36.12
CA TYR A 802 -15.11 7.78 35.02
C TYR A 802 -14.21 6.65 34.53
N THR A 803 -13.95 6.63 33.23
CA THR A 803 -13.14 5.62 32.54
C THR A 803 -11.78 6.14 32.11
N SER A 804 -11.63 7.45 31.92
CA SER A 804 -10.39 8.07 31.45
C SER A 804 -10.22 9.51 31.93
N ARG A 805 -8.96 9.95 32.02
CA ARG A 805 -8.57 11.33 32.32
C ARG A 805 -7.42 11.79 31.43
N MET A 806 -7.51 12.99 30.90
CA MET A 806 -6.48 13.61 30.06
C MET A 806 -6.11 15.00 30.61
N LEU A 807 -4.86 15.16 31.03
CA LEU A 807 -4.31 16.43 31.51
C LEU A 807 -3.41 17.06 30.44
N LEU A 808 -3.71 18.30 30.08
CA LEU A 808 -2.86 19.18 29.30
C LEU A 808 -2.17 20.17 30.23
N SER A 809 -0.86 20.36 30.07
CA SER A 809 -0.07 21.35 30.82
C SER A 809 0.79 22.18 29.87
N GLY A 810 1.10 23.42 30.26
CA GLY A 810 1.94 24.35 29.48
C GLY A 810 1.15 25.24 28.51
N LEU A 811 -0.18 25.29 28.65
CA LEU A 811 -1.07 26.10 27.83
C LEU A 811 -0.85 27.60 28.11
N ARG A 812 -0.88 28.43 27.06
CA ARG A 812 -0.65 29.88 27.13
C ARG A 812 -1.73 30.63 26.35
N GLY A 813 -2.73 31.15 27.04
CA GLY A 813 -3.89 31.82 26.45
C GLY A 813 -4.59 30.96 25.38
N ALA A 814 -4.61 29.64 25.58
CA ALA A 814 -4.88 28.69 24.52
C ALA A 814 -6.39 28.53 24.24
N GLU A 815 -6.73 28.26 22.97
CA GLU A 815 -7.96 27.58 22.59
C GLU A 815 -7.66 26.07 22.51
N VAL A 816 -8.39 25.28 23.28
CA VAL A 816 -8.31 23.82 23.28
C VAL A 816 -9.61 23.26 22.72
N ARG A 817 -9.50 22.45 21.66
CA ARG A 817 -10.60 21.63 21.15
C ARG A 817 -10.42 20.19 21.57
N PHE A 818 -11.42 19.62 22.23
CA PHE A 818 -11.40 18.26 22.74
C PHE A 818 -12.52 17.44 22.10
N PHE A 819 -12.19 16.29 21.52
CA PHE A 819 -13.14 15.37 20.91
C PHE A 819 -13.49 14.24 21.90
N PRO A 820 -14.64 14.33 22.59
CA PRO A 820 -15.03 13.33 23.57
C PRO A 820 -15.31 11.98 22.93
N GLU A 821 -15.19 10.94 23.73
CA GLU A 821 -15.59 9.61 23.31
C GLU A 821 -17.12 9.55 23.15
N PRO A 822 -17.64 9.01 22.03
CA PRO A 822 -19.08 8.89 21.83
C PRO A 822 -19.77 8.19 23.01
N GLY A 823 -20.80 8.84 23.55
CA GLY A 823 -21.56 8.38 24.71
C GLY A 823 -21.01 8.85 26.06
N SER A 824 -19.91 9.59 26.11
CA SER A 824 -19.35 10.16 27.33
C SER A 824 -19.72 11.63 27.57
N GLU A 825 -20.42 12.26 26.64
CA GLU A 825 -20.68 13.71 26.61
C GLU A 825 -21.40 14.21 27.86
N ALA A 826 -22.39 13.46 28.35
CA ALA A 826 -23.17 13.81 29.54
C ALA A 826 -22.38 13.72 30.86
N ARG A 827 -21.24 13.01 30.85
CA ARG A 827 -20.35 12.84 32.00
C ARG A 827 -19.03 13.57 31.82
N LEU A 828 -18.83 14.31 30.74
CA LEU A 828 -17.59 15.02 30.50
C LEU A 828 -17.42 16.15 31.52
N GLU A 829 -16.38 16.03 32.33
CA GLU A 829 -16.01 17.01 33.35
C GLU A 829 -14.71 17.70 32.93
N ILE A 830 -14.70 19.03 33.03
CA ILE A 830 -13.58 19.86 32.59
C ILE A 830 -13.17 20.75 33.75
N LEU A 831 -11.88 20.68 34.10
CA LEU A 831 -11.31 21.33 35.27
C LEU A 831 -10.09 22.16 34.86
N THR A 832 -10.14 23.47 35.10
CA THR A 832 -8.97 24.35 35.01
C THR A 832 -8.25 24.44 36.35
N GLN A 833 -6.92 24.58 36.31
CA GLN A 833 -6.07 24.56 37.51
C GLN A 833 -6.29 23.31 38.41
N PRO A 834 -6.25 22.10 37.83
CA PRO A 834 -6.59 20.88 38.51
C PRO A 834 -5.63 20.58 39.68
N LYS A 835 -6.17 20.29 40.87
CA LYS A 835 -5.38 19.87 42.05
C LYS A 835 -5.69 18.42 42.40
N PHE A 836 -4.67 17.55 42.42
CA PHE A 836 -4.80 16.15 42.84
C PHE A 836 -5.48 16.06 44.23
N PRO A 837 -6.51 15.21 44.43
CA PRO A 837 -6.95 14.08 43.59
C PRO A 837 -7.98 14.44 42.49
N TYR A 838 -7.99 15.70 42.07
CA TYR A 838 -8.80 16.28 40.99
C TYR A 838 -10.27 16.43 41.34
N PHE A 839 -10.54 16.75 42.60
CA PHE A 839 -11.85 17.22 43.10
C PHE A 839 -11.83 18.73 43.40
N GLN A 840 -10.69 19.39 43.19
CA GLN A 840 -10.46 20.80 43.50
C GLN A 840 -9.83 21.49 42.29
N GLY A 841 -10.33 22.69 41.99
CA GLY A 841 -10.03 23.51 40.81
C GLY A 841 -11.31 24.21 40.35
N ASP A 842 -11.26 24.85 39.19
CA ASP A 842 -12.42 25.56 38.64
C ASP A 842 -13.10 24.70 37.56
N PHE A 843 -14.30 24.22 37.88
CA PHE A 843 -15.12 23.44 36.94
C PHE A 843 -15.77 24.35 35.91
N ILE A 844 -15.64 23.98 34.65
CA ILE A 844 -16.29 24.69 33.54
C ILE A 844 -17.31 23.79 32.84
N PRO A 845 -18.45 24.34 32.38
CA PRO A 845 -19.47 23.55 31.72
C PRO A 845 -18.97 23.03 30.36
N ALA A 846 -19.09 21.73 30.13
CA ALA A 846 -18.86 21.13 28.82
C ALA A 846 -19.98 21.57 27.86
N ARG A 847 -19.63 22.39 26.86
CA ARG A 847 -20.53 22.74 25.76
C ARG A 847 -20.03 22.05 24.51
N VAL A 848 -20.76 21.02 24.09
CA VAL A 848 -20.46 20.29 22.86
C VAL A 848 -21.00 21.08 21.67
N GLU A 849 -20.12 21.44 20.75
CA GLU A 849 -20.46 21.98 19.44
C GLU A 849 -20.25 20.90 18.37
N THR A 850 -21.08 20.93 17.31
CA THR A 850 -20.91 20.03 16.16
C THR A 850 -20.04 20.72 15.12
N THR A 851 -18.87 20.15 14.85
CA THR A 851 -17.97 20.62 13.79
C THR A 851 -18.01 19.68 12.60
N SER A 852 -17.39 20.08 11.48
CA SER A 852 -17.20 19.20 10.33
C SER A 852 -16.34 17.97 10.62
N ASP A 853 -15.50 18.03 11.65
CA ASP A 853 -14.68 16.91 12.12
C ASP A 853 -15.41 16.01 13.14
N GLY A 854 -16.61 16.42 13.60
CA GLY A 854 -17.40 15.73 14.61
C GLY A 854 -17.72 16.60 15.83
N PRO A 855 -18.47 16.05 16.81
CA PRO A 855 -18.76 16.74 18.07
C PRO A 855 -17.49 17.04 18.87
N CYS A 856 -17.30 18.27 19.32
CA CYS A 856 -16.15 18.63 20.16
C CYS A 856 -16.54 19.65 21.23
N VAL A 857 -15.69 19.80 22.25
CA VAL A 857 -15.78 20.88 23.24
C VAL A 857 -14.65 21.86 22.98
N VAL A 858 -14.97 23.15 23.00
CA VAL A 858 -14.01 24.23 22.85
C VAL A 858 -13.87 24.99 24.17
N VAL A 859 -12.63 25.13 24.64
CA VAL A 859 -12.28 25.91 25.82
C VAL A 859 -11.25 26.96 25.41
N THR A 860 -11.57 28.24 25.63
CA THR A 860 -10.74 29.38 25.18
C THR A 860 -10.08 30.10 26.36
N GLY A 861 -8.93 30.73 26.12
CA GLY A 861 -8.25 31.57 27.11
C GLY A 861 -7.63 30.76 28.25
N VAL A 862 -7.23 29.52 27.98
CA VAL A 862 -6.71 28.62 29.00
C VAL A 862 -5.26 28.92 29.31
N GLU A 863 -4.95 29.11 30.60
CA GLU A 863 -3.59 29.32 31.12
C GLU A 863 -3.17 28.14 32.00
N GLY A 864 -1.96 27.64 31.78
CA GLY A 864 -1.37 26.57 32.58
C GLY A 864 -1.89 25.18 32.25
N GLU A 865 -2.92 24.73 32.97
CA GLU A 865 -3.37 23.33 32.98
C GLU A 865 -4.87 23.16 32.76
N LEU A 866 -5.24 22.12 32.01
CA LEU A 866 -6.61 21.74 31.70
C LEU A 866 -6.78 20.23 31.77
N LEU A 867 -7.74 19.77 32.58
CA LEU A 867 -8.06 18.36 32.76
C LEU A 867 -9.44 18.05 32.17
N PHE A 868 -9.53 16.97 31.40
CA PHE A 868 -10.77 16.34 30.95
C PHE A 868 -10.94 14.99 31.65
N SER A 869 -12.13 14.70 32.17
CA SER A 869 -12.51 13.38 32.72
C SER A 869 -13.80 12.88 32.04
N TRP A 870 -13.86 11.62 31.60
CA TRP A 870 -15.07 11.03 31.01
C TRP A 870 -15.26 9.53 31.24
#